data_AF-A0A9N9PN01-F1
#
_entry.id   AF-A0A9N9PN01-F1
#
_cell.length_a   1.000
_cell.length_b   1.000
_cell.length_c   1.000
_cell.angle_alpha   90.00
_cell.angle_beta   90.00
_cell.angle_gamma   90.00
#
_symmetry.space_group_name_H-M   'P 1'
#
loop_
_entity.id
_entity.type
_entity.pdbx_description
1 polymer ?
#
loop_
_entity_poly.entity_id
_entity_poly.type
_entity_poly.pdbx_seq_one_letter_code
_entity_poly.pdbx_strand_id
1 'polypeptide(L)'
;MAYGENDPEERYSLLRRSEDLEDPDNPIDESTRTRPLEVDDLSDDTPTLRFLQDLSSYKYMKWVPVPVRRACKAVRLWVKGPESLEVHTIIPLFPVIQEFPIRFLDHCVPKKRHRILLLVAFYLSWILTFALVMRESTFATEIEGWGVPGNIGCGNTYWVPGNSCGMNGNDCRPFNGSGFAFRCPANCASQQVLNIRAVGAQEIIYQPLVIGGPSEEDDTPYYRSDSFICSAAIHAGVIDNTKGGCGVVSLVGEHSNYVSSKRNGMRSIAFDSTFPSSFTFHSGTTCAAKDPRWSLLFVSLTYTILLSLFTTSPGLFFFSIFTGIFAHVGLASDPPGHSSIPNLLSNLLGKFLPAAFCAFVIYKYMGVHRALSGLTAQIEKTILWLGACWVGALSNYTFKWIPIQRLNAHDIRQQPGAKLALILIVLFIVLVVLKQIYFFQREGRLIRYLGIYGILLTAILVSLIIPGLSLRIHHYILALLLLPGTSMQTRPALIYQGLLVGLFINGIARWGFDSVLQTPDALQGDAPHNSRLPTISKPAISVANSTIEFHWLTPPEPYDGVSVLVNDVERFRGYTDEGLAGDQKFVWRKGGKEEPLYFRFAYMQGSTAWDYTRAGIWAEDGQWIPMEAGPSKVKRSTVEDGVSLVKREFHDSRARL
;
A
#
# COMPACT_ATOMS: atom_id res chain seq x y z
N MET A 1 -59.24 -22.92 7.39
CA MET A 1 -59.37 -22.89 8.86
C MET A 1 -58.57 -21.67 9.31
N ALA A 2 -59.17 -20.48 9.23
CA ALA A 2 -60.00 -19.84 10.27
C ALA A 2 -59.10 -19.09 11.27
N TYR A 3 -58.90 -17.77 11.09
CA TYR A 3 -59.74 -16.62 11.56
C TYR A 3 -59.54 -16.35 13.05
N GLY A 4 -59.34 -15.13 13.55
CA GLY A 4 -59.17 -13.78 12.96
C GLY A 4 -58.47 -12.88 14.02
N GLU A 5 -58.48 -11.55 14.08
CA GLU A 5 -58.72 -10.42 13.16
C GLU A 5 -59.14 -9.21 14.04
N ASN A 6 -58.32 -8.16 14.06
CA ASN A 6 -58.56 -6.72 14.34
C ASN A 6 -59.28 -6.18 15.62
N ASP A 7 -58.63 -5.12 16.16
CA ASP A 7 -59.06 -3.78 16.67
C ASP A 7 -60.46 -3.24 16.21
N PRO A 8 -61.06 -2.11 16.71
CA PRO A 8 -60.43 -0.98 17.46
C PRO A 8 -61.30 -0.17 18.50
N GLU A 9 -60.68 0.92 19.01
CA GLU A 9 -61.21 2.29 19.30
C GLU A 9 -62.24 2.68 20.40
N GLU A 10 -61.95 3.88 20.95
CA GLU A 10 -62.74 4.95 21.59
C GLU A 10 -64.04 4.69 22.40
N ARG A 11 -64.13 5.37 23.57
CA ARG A 11 -65.41 5.91 24.06
C ARG A 11 -65.32 7.15 24.98
N TYR A 12 -65.78 8.27 24.43
CA TYR A 12 -66.60 9.37 24.98
C TYR A 12 -66.67 9.72 26.48
N SER A 13 -66.79 11.03 26.69
CA SER A 13 -67.14 11.76 27.92
C SER A 13 -68.65 11.78 28.22
N LEU A 14 -69.04 12.02 29.50
CA LEU A 14 -69.83 13.19 29.95
C LEU A 14 -70.45 13.04 31.35
N LEU A 15 -70.51 14.20 32.02
CA LEU A 15 -71.06 14.55 33.34
C LEU A 15 -72.51 14.13 33.63
N ARG A 16 -72.83 13.86 34.91
CA ARG A 16 -74.09 14.30 35.56
C ARG A 16 -73.93 14.47 37.09
N ARG A 17 -74.77 15.33 37.69
CA ARG A 17 -74.77 15.88 39.07
C ARG A 17 -76.06 15.51 39.83
N SER A 18 -75.96 15.28 41.15
CA SER A 18 -76.92 15.63 42.25
C SER A 18 -76.34 15.11 43.59
N GLU A 19 -76.21 15.82 44.73
CA GLU A 19 -77.23 16.54 45.56
C GLU A 19 -78.18 15.50 46.26
N ASP A 20 -78.44 15.43 47.58
CA ASP A 20 -78.25 16.34 48.76
C ASP A 20 -78.23 15.59 50.16
N LEU A 21 -78.19 16.38 51.27
CA LEU A 21 -78.56 16.12 52.71
C LEU A 21 -77.45 15.56 53.65
N GLU A 22 -76.97 16.24 54.72
CA GLU A 22 -77.58 16.77 55.98
C GLU A 22 -77.99 15.66 56.99
N ASP A 23 -77.71 15.68 58.31
CA ASP A 23 -76.94 16.54 59.24
C ASP A 23 -76.55 15.73 60.53
N PRO A 24 -76.60 16.22 61.80
CA PRO A 24 -75.45 16.59 62.65
C PRO A 24 -75.01 15.56 63.73
N ASP A 25 -73.81 15.76 64.31
CA ASP A 25 -73.58 15.70 65.78
C ASP A 25 -72.20 16.28 66.19
N ASN A 26 -72.17 17.15 67.22
CA ASN A 26 -70.99 17.88 67.75
C ASN A 26 -71.29 18.30 69.21
N PRO A 27 -70.36 18.21 70.19
CA PRO A 27 -69.48 19.36 70.57
C PRO A 27 -68.02 18.95 70.92
N ILE A 28 -66.96 19.72 70.62
CA ILE A 28 -66.45 20.95 71.30
C ILE A 28 -66.00 20.71 72.77
N ASP A 29 -64.68 20.81 73.06
CA ASP A 29 -64.14 22.01 73.73
C ASP A 29 -62.61 22.25 73.63
N GLU A 30 -62.26 23.54 73.67
CA GLU A 30 -61.03 24.33 73.99
C GLU A 30 -59.64 23.66 74.29
N SER A 31 -58.47 24.32 74.14
CA SER A 31 -58.16 25.77 74.11
C SER A 31 -56.85 26.14 73.34
N THR A 32 -56.83 27.28 72.64
CA THR A 32 -55.71 28.28 72.63
C THR A 32 -54.28 27.76 72.30
N ARG A 33 -53.73 27.84 71.07
CA ARG A 33 -53.10 29.01 70.37
C ARG A 33 -52.26 28.45 69.18
N THR A 34 -51.95 29.10 68.05
CA THR A 34 -52.27 30.41 67.44
C THR A 34 -52.16 30.31 65.89
N ARG A 35 -52.37 31.41 65.16
CA ARG A 35 -52.07 31.65 63.73
C ARG A 35 -51.35 33.03 63.59
N PRO A 36 -51.02 33.61 62.41
CA PRO A 36 -51.00 33.14 61.00
C PRO A 36 -49.56 33.29 60.38
N LEU A 37 -49.24 33.05 59.09
CA LEU A 37 -49.71 33.70 57.85
C LEU A 37 -49.26 32.93 56.59
N GLU A 38 -50.13 32.94 55.57
CA GLU A 38 -49.72 32.80 54.16
C GLU A 38 -49.04 34.09 53.69
N VAL A 39 -48.04 33.97 52.81
CA VAL A 39 -47.61 35.06 51.93
C VAL A 39 -47.31 34.46 50.56
N ASP A 40 -47.96 35.03 49.54
CA ASP A 40 -47.82 34.68 48.13
C ASP A 40 -46.48 35.15 47.54
N ASP A 41 -46.23 34.75 46.28
CA ASP A 41 -45.17 35.21 45.36
C ASP A 41 -44.34 36.46 45.76
N LEU A 42 -43.01 36.33 45.75
CA LEU A 42 -42.10 37.39 45.25
C LEU A 42 -40.68 36.87 45.00
N SER A 43 -40.10 37.39 43.91
CA SER A 43 -38.73 37.20 43.42
C SER A 43 -37.61 37.27 44.48
N ASP A 44 -36.67 36.32 44.44
CA ASP A 44 -35.35 36.48 45.05
C ASP A 44 -34.25 36.41 43.99
N ASP A 45 -34.03 37.56 43.35
CA ASP A 45 -32.93 37.83 42.43
C ASP A 45 -31.66 38.16 43.24
N THR A 46 -31.13 37.18 43.98
CA THR A 46 -29.83 37.30 44.65
C THR A 46 -28.73 36.51 43.92
N PRO A 47 -27.60 37.15 43.56
CA PRO A 47 -26.52 36.49 42.83
C PRO A 47 -25.75 35.56 43.77
N THR A 48 -26.27 34.35 43.94
CA THR A 48 -25.63 33.30 44.75
C THR A 48 -24.21 33.09 44.23
N LEU A 49 -23.23 33.39 45.08
CA LEU A 49 -21.82 33.46 44.69
C LEU A 49 -21.39 32.12 44.08
N ARG A 50 -21.13 32.11 42.75
CA ARG A 50 -20.96 30.92 41.90
C ARG A 50 -19.92 29.91 42.39
N PHE A 51 -19.08 30.34 43.32
CA PHE A 51 -18.09 29.56 44.07
C PHE A 51 -18.71 28.55 45.06
N LEU A 52 -19.80 28.90 45.76
CA LEU A 52 -20.41 28.04 46.78
C LEU A 52 -21.19 26.86 46.18
N GLN A 53 -21.85 27.07 45.03
CA GLN A 53 -22.53 26.00 44.29
C GLN A 53 -21.55 24.98 43.70
N ASP A 54 -20.29 25.38 43.47
CA ASP A 54 -19.20 24.50 43.02
C ASP A 54 -18.51 23.75 44.19
N LEU A 55 -19.05 23.78 45.43
CA LEU A 55 -18.55 22.97 46.56
C LEU A 55 -19.37 21.70 46.82
N SER A 56 -20.69 21.71 46.61
CA SER A 56 -21.57 20.59 46.97
C SER A 56 -21.48 19.38 46.02
N SER A 57 -21.00 19.56 44.78
CA SER A 57 -20.98 18.52 43.74
C SER A 57 -19.73 17.61 43.74
N TYR A 58 -18.65 17.95 44.46
CA TYR A 58 -17.31 17.34 44.28
C TYR A 58 -16.97 16.20 45.26
N LYS A 59 -17.89 15.27 45.50
CA LYS A 59 -17.70 14.24 46.55
C LYS A 59 -16.69 13.12 46.23
N TYR A 60 -16.03 13.09 45.05
CA TYR A 60 -15.31 11.88 44.60
C TYR A 60 -13.82 11.98 44.18
N MET A 61 -13.18 13.15 44.09
CA MET A 61 -11.74 13.22 43.74
C MET A 61 -10.98 14.33 44.47
N LYS A 62 -10.53 14.05 45.70
CA LYS A 62 -9.69 14.97 46.51
C LYS A 62 -8.21 15.02 46.07
N TRP A 63 -7.68 13.95 45.49
CA TRP A 63 -6.24 13.80 45.15
C TRP A 63 -5.79 14.56 43.88
N VAL A 64 -6.72 14.96 43.01
CA VAL A 64 -6.39 15.65 41.75
C VAL A 64 -6.22 17.16 41.98
N PRO A 65 -5.14 17.82 41.49
CA PRO A 65 -4.97 19.26 41.61
C PRO A 65 -6.14 20.08 41.05
N VAL A 66 -6.45 21.22 41.68
CA VAL A 66 -7.58 22.10 41.28
C VAL A 66 -7.49 22.59 39.82
N PRO A 67 -6.32 22.98 39.28
CA PRO A 67 -6.20 23.35 37.87
C PRO A 67 -6.59 22.20 36.92
N VAL A 68 -6.16 20.97 37.23
CA VAL A 68 -6.50 19.77 36.46
C VAL A 68 -8.01 19.48 36.54
N ARG A 69 -8.63 19.60 37.72
CA ARG A 69 -10.09 19.45 37.86
C ARG A 69 -10.87 20.47 37.02
N ARG A 70 -10.45 21.75 37.00
CA ARG A 70 -11.06 22.79 36.14
C ARG A 70 -10.90 22.47 34.66
N ALA A 71 -9.70 22.08 34.24
CA ALA A 71 -9.42 21.66 32.86
C ALA A 71 -10.29 20.44 32.45
N CYS A 72 -10.38 19.41 33.28
CA CYS A 72 -11.24 18.25 33.02
C CYS A 72 -12.73 18.62 32.92
N LYS A 73 -13.24 19.54 33.77
CA LYS A 73 -14.63 20.05 33.69
C LYS A 73 -14.85 20.81 32.37
N ALA A 74 -13.93 21.68 31.98
CA ALA A 74 -13.98 22.42 30.71
C ALA A 74 -13.93 21.49 29.49
N VAL A 75 -13.00 20.52 29.47
CA VAL A 75 -12.90 19.51 28.40
C VAL A 75 -14.16 18.66 28.34
N ARG A 76 -14.72 18.21 29.47
CA ARG A 76 -15.96 17.41 29.49
C ARG A 76 -17.17 18.19 28.98
N LEU A 77 -17.24 19.50 29.23
CA LEU A 77 -18.27 20.37 28.65
C LEU A 77 -18.05 20.56 27.15
N TRP A 78 -16.83 20.88 26.72
CA TRP A 78 -16.51 21.07 25.31
C TRP A 78 -16.76 19.81 24.47
N VAL A 79 -16.36 18.62 24.96
CA VAL A 79 -16.53 17.33 24.27
C VAL A 79 -18.01 16.93 24.10
N LYS A 80 -18.93 17.43 24.94
CA LYS A 80 -20.38 17.21 24.76
C LYS A 80 -20.95 17.90 23.51
N GLY A 81 -20.30 18.96 23.02
CA GLY A 81 -20.81 19.81 21.95
C GLY A 81 -21.45 21.11 22.44
N PRO A 82 -21.77 22.04 21.53
CA PRO A 82 -22.58 23.23 21.82
C PRO A 82 -24.05 22.87 22.10
N GLU A 83 -24.82 23.81 22.67
CA GLU A 83 -26.25 23.63 22.94
C GLU A 83 -27.09 23.52 21.66
N SER A 84 -26.73 24.28 20.61
CA SER A 84 -27.31 24.15 19.27
C SER A 84 -26.46 23.23 18.39
N LEU A 85 -26.96 22.02 18.09
CA LEU A 85 -26.28 21.07 17.22
C LEU A 85 -26.40 21.47 15.75
N GLU A 86 -25.27 21.67 15.08
CA GLU A 86 -25.22 22.02 13.65
C GLU A 86 -24.93 20.78 12.81
N VAL A 87 -25.88 20.36 11.96
CA VAL A 87 -25.64 19.31 10.97
C VAL A 87 -24.99 19.94 9.75
N HIS A 88 -23.76 19.51 9.42
CA HIS A 88 -23.07 20.02 8.24
C HIS A 88 -23.68 19.47 6.96
N THR A 89 -24.02 20.36 6.04
CA THR A 89 -24.51 20.05 4.68
C THR A 89 -23.76 20.88 3.65
N ILE A 90 -23.68 20.39 2.41
CA ILE A 90 -23.03 21.12 1.31
C ILE A 90 -24.09 21.90 0.53
N ILE A 91 -24.04 23.23 0.62
CA ILE A 91 -24.74 24.12 -0.31
C ILE A 91 -23.97 24.08 -1.65
N PRO A 92 -24.61 23.70 -2.77
CA PRO A 92 -23.93 23.56 -4.06
C PRO A 92 -23.39 24.89 -4.61
N LEU A 93 -22.17 24.89 -5.14
CA LEU A 93 -21.63 26.01 -5.92
C LEU A 93 -22.29 26.03 -7.29
N PHE A 94 -22.92 27.16 -7.64
CA PHE A 94 -23.73 27.35 -8.85
C PHE A 94 -24.85 26.27 -9.01
N PRO A 95 -25.90 26.29 -8.15
CA PRO A 95 -26.91 25.23 -8.08
C PRO A 95 -27.54 24.85 -9.42
N VAL A 96 -27.78 25.84 -10.30
CA VAL A 96 -28.34 25.63 -11.65
C VAL A 96 -27.47 24.67 -12.49
N ILE A 97 -26.15 24.80 -12.42
CA ILE A 97 -25.20 23.96 -13.18
C ILE A 97 -25.09 22.57 -12.54
N GLN A 98 -25.11 22.51 -11.19
CA GLN A 98 -25.02 21.26 -10.43
C GLN A 98 -26.24 20.36 -10.63
N GLU A 99 -27.43 20.95 -10.73
CA GLU A 99 -28.70 20.23 -10.91
C GLU A 99 -29.05 19.95 -12.38
N PHE A 100 -28.41 20.65 -13.33
CA PHE A 100 -28.69 20.50 -14.76
C PHE A 100 -28.70 19.03 -15.25
N PRO A 101 -27.72 18.17 -14.90
CA PRO A 101 -27.76 16.76 -15.32
C PRO A 101 -29.01 16.02 -14.83
N ILE A 102 -29.43 16.28 -13.58
CA ILE A 102 -30.61 15.64 -12.99
C ILE A 102 -31.87 16.12 -13.71
N ARG A 103 -32.03 17.44 -13.88
CA ARG A 103 -33.18 18.05 -14.56
C ARG A 103 -33.29 17.59 -16.02
N PHE A 104 -32.17 17.43 -16.71
CA PHE A 104 -32.11 16.88 -18.06
C PHE A 104 -32.59 15.41 -18.09
N LEU A 105 -32.11 14.56 -17.19
CA LEU A 105 -32.56 13.17 -17.09
C LEU A 105 -34.04 13.06 -16.70
N ASP A 106 -34.52 13.94 -15.81
CA ASP A 106 -35.92 14.00 -15.40
C ASP A 106 -36.83 14.39 -16.57
N HIS A 107 -36.39 15.32 -17.44
CA HIS A 107 -37.09 15.74 -18.64
C HIS A 107 -37.10 14.65 -19.73
N CYS A 108 -35.94 14.07 -20.05
CA CYS A 108 -35.83 13.08 -21.12
C CYS A 108 -36.37 11.68 -20.74
N VAL A 109 -36.24 11.28 -19.47
CA VAL A 109 -36.57 9.91 -19.01
C VAL A 109 -37.37 9.95 -17.69
N PRO A 110 -38.59 10.51 -17.67
CA PRO A 110 -39.37 10.68 -16.44
C PRO A 110 -39.80 9.36 -15.79
N LYS A 111 -40.09 8.32 -16.58
CA LYS A 111 -40.66 7.04 -16.08
C LYS A 111 -39.59 6.16 -15.40
N LYS A 112 -39.82 5.75 -14.14
CA LYS A 112 -38.93 4.82 -13.38
C LYS A 112 -38.52 3.58 -14.17
N ARG A 113 -39.46 2.92 -14.89
CA ARG A 113 -39.15 1.73 -15.71
C ARG A 113 -38.11 2.02 -16.80
N HIS A 114 -38.20 3.17 -17.45
CA HIS A 114 -37.25 3.58 -18.49
C HIS A 114 -35.88 3.91 -17.88
N ARG A 115 -35.84 4.52 -16.68
CA ARG A 115 -34.56 4.75 -15.96
C ARG A 115 -33.85 3.46 -15.58
N ILE A 116 -34.60 2.44 -15.13
CA ILE A 116 -34.04 1.11 -14.83
C ILE A 116 -33.50 0.46 -16.11
N LEU A 117 -34.27 0.50 -17.21
CA LEU A 117 -33.82 -0.03 -18.50
C LEU A 117 -32.57 0.68 -19.02
N LEU A 118 -32.53 2.01 -18.95
CA LEU A 118 -31.37 2.82 -19.32
C LEU A 118 -30.14 2.49 -18.48
N LEU A 119 -30.31 2.31 -17.17
CA LEU A 119 -29.25 1.92 -16.24
C LEU A 119 -28.70 0.52 -16.56
N VAL A 120 -29.56 -0.46 -16.85
CA VAL A 120 -29.14 -1.80 -17.26
C VAL A 120 -28.40 -1.75 -18.60
N ALA A 121 -28.91 -1.02 -19.58
CA ALA A 121 -28.24 -0.81 -20.86
C ALA A 121 -26.88 -0.11 -20.69
N PHE A 122 -26.77 0.85 -19.78
CA PHE A 122 -25.52 1.54 -19.43
C PHE A 122 -24.48 0.60 -18.83
N TYR A 123 -24.86 -0.28 -17.89
CA TYR A 123 -23.96 -1.30 -17.36
C TYR A 123 -23.53 -2.31 -18.42
N LEU A 124 -24.46 -2.80 -19.25
CA LEU A 124 -24.14 -3.73 -20.34
C LEU A 124 -23.21 -3.07 -21.38
N SER A 125 -23.41 -1.79 -21.68
CA SER A 125 -22.53 -1.00 -22.54
C SER A 125 -21.13 -0.83 -21.96
N TRP A 126 -21.00 -0.59 -20.64
CA TRP A 126 -19.70 -0.56 -19.97
C TRP A 126 -19.01 -1.93 -20.01
N ILE A 127 -19.72 -3.02 -19.66
CA ILE A 127 -19.17 -4.38 -19.69
C ILE A 127 -18.72 -4.74 -21.11
N LEU A 128 -19.51 -4.43 -22.13
CA LEU A 128 -19.18 -4.71 -23.53
C LEU A 128 -17.97 -3.91 -24.00
N THR A 129 -17.93 -2.60 -23.76
CA THR A 129 -16.79 -1.75 -24.16
C THR A 129 -15.51 -2.14 -23.42
N PHE A 130 -15.58 -2.42 -22.12
CA PHE A 130 -14.46 -2.93 -21.33
C PHE A 130 -13.97 -4.28 -21.86
N ALA A 131 -14.88 -5.22 -22.12
CA ALA A 131 -14.54 -6.54 -22.65
C ALA A 131 -13.96 -6.49 -24.07
N LEU A 132 -14.46 -5.60 -24.93
CA LEU A 132 -13.93 -5.41 -26.30
C LEU A 132 -12.51 -4.82 -26.27
N VAL A 133 -12.25 -3.77 -25.49
CA VAL A 133 -10.90 -3.19 -25.34
C VAL A 133 -9.93 -4.19 -24.68
N MET A 134 -10.40 -4.93 -23.67
CA MET A 134 -9.60 -5.99 -23.05
C MET A 134 -9.29 -7.12 -24.05
N ARG A 135 -10.26 -7.52 -24.89
CA ARG A 135 -10.08 -8.51 -25.95
C ARG A 135 -9.12 -8.02 -27.05
N GLU A 136 -9.27 -6.78 -27.51
CA GLU A 136 -8.34 -6.13 -28.44
C GLU A 136 -6.91 -6.21 -27.91
N SER A 137 -6.73 -5.93 -26.62
CA SER A 137 -5.44 -6.07 -25.96
C SER A 137 -4.91 -7.50 -25.88
N THR A 138 -5.77 -8.53 -25.85
CA THR A 138 -5.34 -9.93 -25.85
C THR A 138 -4.98 -10.47 -27.23
N PHE A 139 -5.35 -9.78 -28.31
CA PHE A 139 -4.83 -10.07 -29.65
C PHE A 139 -3.38 -9.57 -29.78
N ALA A 140 -2.47 -10.25 -29.10
CA ALA A 140 -1.08 -10.24 -29.51
C ALA A 140 -0.97 -11.04 -30.81
N THR A 141 -0.41 -10.41 -31.84
CA THR A 141 0.06 -11.12 -33.02
C THR A 141 1.06 -12.18 -32.58
N GLU A 142 0.87 -13.43 -33.02
CA GLU A 142 1.87 -14.47 -32.80
C GLU A 142 3.20 -14.00 -33.38
N ILE A 143 4.27 -14.09 -32.59
CA ILE A 143 5.60 -13.80 -33.08
C ILE A 143 6.08 -15.03 -33.84
N GLU A 144 6.46 -14.84 -35.10
CA GLU A 144 6.92 -15.92 -35.98
C GLU A 144 8.02 -16.75 -35.31
N GLY A 145 7.85 -18.07 -35.26
CA GLY A 145 8.75 -19.00 -34.58
C GLY A 145 8.65 -19.08 -33.05
N TRP A 146 7.92 -18.16 -32.39
CA TRP A 146 7.85 -18.08 -30.91
C TRP A 146 6.42 -18.13 -30.32
N GLY A 147 5.38 -17.99 -31.15
CA GLY A 147 3.98 -18.10 -30.74
C GLY A 147 3.43 -16.87 -30.01
N VAL A 148 2.40 -17.08 -29.17
CA VAL A 148 1.71 -15.99 -28.45
C VAL A 148 2.54 -15.50 -27.26
N PRO A 149 2.84 -14.20 -27.14
CA PRO A 149 3.58 -13.64 -26.01
C PRO A 149 2.90 -13.83 -24.64
N GLY A 150 3.63 -14.40 -23.68
CA GLY A 150 3.16 -14.59 -22.30
C GLY A 150 3.30 -13.33 -21.43
N ASN A 151 2.28 -13.01 -20.63
CA ASN A 151 2.33 -11.88 -19.71
C ASN A 151 3.32 -12.13 -18.56
N ILE A 152 4.25 -11.20 -18.33
CA ILE A 152 5.18 -11.21 -17.18
C ILE A 152 5.07 -9.91 -16.37
N GLY A 153 5.41 -9.97 -15.09
CA GLY A 153 5.48 -8.80 -14.21
C GLY A 153 6.81 -8.05 -14.34
N CYS A 154 6.82 -6.77 -13.98
CA CYS A 154 8.01 -5.93 -14.07
C CYS A 154 9.22 -6.43 -13.25
N GLY A 155 9.00 -7.28 -12.24
CA GLY A 155 10.06 -7.85 -11.38
C GLY A 155 10.47 -9.28 -11.74
N ASN A 156 10.01 -9.84 -12.86
CA ASN A 156 10.40 -11.17 -13.29
C ASN A 156 11.84 -11.19 -13.78
N THR A 157 12.59 -12.21 -13.35
CA THR A 157 13.99 -12.52 -13.67
C THR A 157 14.09 -13.98 -14.13
N TYR A 158 15.21 -14.38 -14.72
CA TYR A 158 15.53 -15.79 -14.93
C TYR A 158 16.24 -16.39 -13.70
N TRP A 159 17.08 -15.60 -13.04
CA TRP A 159 17.76 -15.98 -11.82
C TRP A 159 16.99 -15.45 -10.61
N VAL A 160 16.44 -16.34 -9.80
CA VAL A 160 15.63 -15.97 -8.62
C VAL A 160 16.51 -15.59 -7.43
N PRO A 161 16.06 -14.64 -6.58
CA PRO A 161 16.85 -14.14 -5.45
C PRO A 161 16.96 -15.13 -4.28
N GLY A 162 17.78 -14.77 -3.29
CA GLY A 162 17.95 -15.55 -2.05
C GLY A 162 18.60 -16.91 -2.26
N ASN A 163 19.42 -17.06 -3.30
CA ASN A 163 20.05 -18.31 -3.73
C ASN A 163 19.05 -19.45 -4.04
N SER A 164 17.81 -19.10 -4.38
CA SER A 164 16.77 -20.06 -4.76
C SER A 164 17.03 -20.77 -6.10
N CYS A 165 18.12 -20.43 -6.81
CA CYS A 165 18.64 -21.19 -7.95
C CYS A 165 19.52 -22.39 -7.54
N GLY A 166 19.85 -22.52 -6.25
CA GLY A 166 20.62 -23.62 -5.70
C GLY A 166 22.07 -23.72 -6.19
N MET A 167 22.68 -24.84 -5.86
CA MET A 167 24.07 -25.15 -6.18
C MET A 167 24.33 -25.08 -7.69
N ASN A 168 25.35 -24.30 -8.07
CA ASN A 168 25.71 -23.98 -9.45
C ASN A 168 24.60 -23.36 -10.31
N GLY A 169 23.51 -22.87 -9.68
CA GLY A 169 22.32 -22.36 -10.36
C GLY A 169 21.44 -23.46 -10.98
N ASN A 170 21.59 -24.71 -10.58
CA ASN A 170 20.94 -25.85 -11.23
C ASN A 170 19.40 -25.75 -11.30
N ASP A 171 18.77 -25.09 -10.32
CA ASP A 171 17.31 -24.96 -10.25
C ASP A 171 16.77 -23.82 -11.16
N CYS A 172 17.66 -22.99 -11.71
CA CYS A 172 17.37 -21.93 -12.69
C CYS A 172 17.80 -22.30 -14.11
N ARG A 173 17.95 -23.59 -14.41
CA ARG A 173 18.24 -24.11 -15.76
C ARG A 173 17.00 -24.10 -16.66
N PRO A 174 17.18 -24.14 -18.00
CA PRO A 174 18.43 -24.10 -18.76
C PRO A 174 19.12 -22.71 -18.71
N PHE A 175 20.40 -22.64 -19.09
CA PHE A 175 21.15 -21.37 -19.16
C PHE A 175 21.37 -20.85 -20.60
N ASN A 176 21.13 -21.69 -21.61
CA ASN A 176 21.38 -21.37 -23.03
C ASN A 176 20.37 -22.13 -23.90
N GLY A 177 20.09 -21.63 -25.11
CA GLY A 177 19.29 -22.32 -26.12
C GLY A 177 17.77 -22.33 -25.85
N SER A 178 17.31 -21.56 -24.87
CA SER A 178 15.88 -21.39 -24.57
C SER A 178 15.49 -19.93 -24.59
N GLY A 179 14.27 -19.63 -25.00
CA GLY A 179 13.69 -18.30 -24.93
C GLY A 179 12.17 -18.38 -24.91
N PHE A 180 11.52 -17.23 -24.80
CA PHE A 180 10.08 -17.13 -24.98
C PHE A 180 9.67 -15.73 -25.45
N ALA A 181 8.53 -15.66 -26.14
CA ALA A 181 7.84 -14.41 -26.41
C ALA A 181 7.20 -13.91 -25.10
N PHE A 182 7.55 -12.70 -24.67
CA PHE A 182 7.07 -12.10 -23.43
C PHE A 182 6.28 -10.83 -23.71
N ARG A 183 5.43 -10.46 -22.75
CA ARG A 183 4.72 -9.18 -22.72
C ARG A 183 4.84 -8.53 -21.36
N CYS A 184 5.28 -7.28 -21.36
CA CYS A 184 5.46 -6.46 -20.18
C CYS A 184 4.39 -5.36 -20.10
N PRO A 185 3.86 -5.07 -18.90
CA PRO A 185 2.99 -3.93 -18.70
C PRO A 185 3.76 -2.61 -18.80
N ALA A 186 3.02 -1.51 -18.88
CA ALA A 186 3.57 -0.17 -18.82
C ALA A 186 4.19 0.15 -17.44
N ASN A 187 5.11 1.11 -17.42
CA ASN A 187 5.79 1.69 -16.28
C ASN A 187 6.82 0.77 -15.57
N CYS A 188 7.33 -0.28 -16.23
CA CYS A 188 8.32 -1.19 -15.62
C CYS A 188 9.71 -0.57 -15.36
N ALA A 189 10.06 0.58 -15.97
CA ALA A 189 11.27 1.33 -15.60
C ALA A 189 11.24 1.84 -14.14
N SER A 190 10.04 1.91 -13.55
CA SER A 190 9.84 2.35 -12.17
C SER A 190 9.83 1.20 -11.15
N GLN A 191 10.01 -0.06 -11.58
CA GLN A 191 10.17 -1.19 -10.68
C GLN A 191 11.57 -1.15 -10.06
N GLN A 192 11.66 -1.26 -8.74
CA GLN A 192 12.92 -1.13 -8.00
C GLN A 192 13.14 -2.34 -7.09
N VAL A 193 14.40 -2.65 -6.83
CA VAL A 193 14.76 -3.62 -5.78
C VAL A 193 14.55 -2.97 -4.41
N LEU A 194 13.75 -3.60 -3.53
CA LEU A 194 13.43 -3.08 -2.19
C LEU A 194 14.28 -3.68 -1.07
N ASN A 195 15.02 -4.75 -1.37
CA ASN A 195 15.97 -5.43 -0.48
C ASN A 195 17.34 -5.44 -1.17
N ILE A 196 18.43 -5.66 -0.45
CA ILE A 196 19.78 -5.47 -1.02
C ILE A 196 20.13 -6.62 -1.98
N ARG A 197 20.73 -6.29 -3.13
CA ARG A 197 21.26 -7.25 -4.11
C ARG A 197 22.76 -7.06 -4.28
N ALA A 198 23.52 -8.13 -4.14
CA ALA A 198 24.93 -8.17 -4.49
C ALA A 198 25.10 -8.24 -6.02
N VAL A 199 26.01 -7.43 -6.56
CA VAL A 199 26.49 -7.52 -7.95
C VAL A 199 28.01 -7.35 -7.92
N GLY A 200 28.73 -8.46 -7.79
CA GLY A 200 30.16 -8.44 -7.49
C GLY A 200 30.44 -7.74 -6.16
N ALA A 201 31.27 -6.69 -6.15
CA ALA A 201 31.48 -5.85 -4.97
C ALA A 201 30.33 -4.87 -4.66
N GLN A 202 29.43 -4.59 -5.62
CA GLN A 202 28.38 -3.57 -5.47
C GLN A 202 27.17 -4.08 -4.68
N GLU A 203 26.46 -3.15 -4.03
CA GLU A 203 25.21 -3.40 -3.30
C GLU A 203 24.10 -2.51 -3.87
N ILE A 204 23.08 -3.14 -4.46
CA ILE A 204 22.03 -2.49 -5.24
C ILE A 204 20.71 -2.48 -4.45
N ILE A 205 20.12 -1.29 -4.30
CA ILE A 205 18.81 -1.06 -3.66
C ILE A 205 18.17 0.24 -4.18
N TYR A 206 16.84 0.33 -4.17
CA TYR A 206 16.03 1.50 -4.60
C TYR A 206 16.25 1.96 -6.06
N GLN A 207 16.74 1.07 -6.93
CA GLN A 207 16.82 1.27 -8.37
C GLN A 207 16.39 0.01 -9.14
N PRO A 208 16.08 0.09 -10.44
CA PRO A 208 15.82 -1.09 -11.27
C PRO A 208 17.04 -2.00 -11.36
N LEU A 209 16.82 -3.32 -11.35
CA LEU A 209 17.90 -4.30 -11.52
C LEU A 209 18.09 -4.57 -13.02
N VAL A 210 19.07 -3.89 -13.63
CA VAL A 210 19.50 -4.11 -15.01
C VAL A 210 21.02 -4.17 -14.97
N ILE A 211 21.59 -5.36 -15.17
CA ILE A 211 23.03 -5.61 -15.10
C ILE A 211 23.49 -5.98 -16.50
N GLY A 212 24.47 -5.24 -17.02
CA GLY A 212 24.88 -5.30 -18.41
C GLY A 212 24.05 -4.45 -19.37
N GLY A 213 24.37 -4.58 -20.63
CA GLY A 213 23.90 -3.72 -21.69
C GLY A 213 24.87 -3.74 -22.87
N PRO A 214 24.57 -2.98 -23.92
CA PRO A 214 25.45 -2.85 -25.08
C PRO A 214 26.68 -2.02 -24.70
N SER A 215 27.80 -2.34 -25.36
CA SER A 215 29.08 -1.65 -25.23
C SER A 215 29.20 -0.52 -26.26
N GLU A 216 30.37 0.12 -26.35
CA GLU A 216 30.65 1.10 -27.42
C GLU A 216 31.11 0.42 -28.72
N GLU A 217 31.56 -0.84 -28.65
CA GLU A 217 32.10 -1.61 -29.79
C GLU A 217 31.09 -2.61 -30.37
N ASP A 218 30.28 -3.24 -29.51
CA ASP A 218 29.16 -4.13 -29.86
C ASP A 218 27.84 -3.56 -29.32
N ASP A 219 26.91 -3.29 -30.24
CA ASP A 219 25.55 -2.79 -29.98
C ASP A 219 24.61 -3.89 -29.44
N THR A 220 25.04 -5.15 -29.46
CA THR A 220 24.29 -6.30 -28.95
C THR A 220 24.21 -6.24 -27.41
N PRO A 221 23.01 -6.16 -26.82
CA PRO A 221 22.90 -5.96 -25.37
C PRO A 221 22.82 -7.29 -24.61
N TYR A 222 23.87 -7.64 -23.88
CA TYR A 222 23.89 -8.80 -22.99
C TYR A 222 23.54 -8.41 -21.55
N TYR A 223 22.55 -9.09 -20.96
CA TYR A 223 22.09 -8.87 -19.59
C TYR A 223 22.29 -10.10 -18.71
N ARG A 224 22.71 -9.89 -17.46
CA ARG A 224 22.83 -10.96 -16.45
C ARG A 224 21.43 -11.46 -16.07
N SER A 225 21.23 -12.77 -15.90
CA SER A 225 19.90 -13.38 -15.74
C SER A 225 19.10 -12.97 -14.50
N ASP A 226 19.70 -12.32 -13.51
CA ASP A 226 19.03 -11.70 -12.36
C ASP A 226 18.46 -10.29 -12.67
N SER A 227 18.72 -9.75 -13.87
CA SER A 227 18.09 -8.50 -14.34
C SER A 227 16.58 -8.67 -14.53
N PHE A 228 15.81 -7.63 -14.18
CA PHE A 228 14.38 -7.56 -14.47
C PHE A 228 14.15 -7.54 -15.98
N ILE A 229 13.51 -8.58 -16.55
CA ILE A 229 13.36 -8.76 -18.00
C ILE A 229 12.69 -7.54 -18.64
N CYS A 230 11.63 -7.00 -18.03
CA CYS A 230 10.94 -5.82 -18.55
C CYS A 230 11.78 -4.54 -18.49
N SER A 231 12.60 -4.35 -17.45
CA SER A 231 13.48 -3.19 -17.35
C SER A 231 14.67 -3.33 -18.32
N ALA A 232 15.22 -4.54 -18.51
CA ALA A 232 16.23 -4.80 -19.52
C ALA A 232 15.68 -4.59 -20.96
N ALA A 233 14.42 -4.98 -21.22
CA ALA A 233 13.76 -4.79 -22.52
C ALA A 233 13.54 -3.30 -22.84
N ILE A 234 13.14 -2.48 -21.86
CA ILE A 234 13.08 -1.02 -22.01
C ILE A 234 14.50 -0.45 -22.22
N HIS A 235 15.52 -0.94 -21.49
CA HIS A 235 16.91 -0.48 -21.67
C HIS A 235 17.41 -0.74 -23.09
N ALA A 236 17.19 -1.95 -23.61
CA ALA A 236 17.49 -2.35 -24.98
C ALA A 236 16.66 -1.62 -26.06
N GLY A 237 15.56 -0.96 -25.69
CA GLY A 237 14.66 -0.29 -26.64
C GLY A 237 13.68 -1.22 -27.36
N VAL A 238 13.53 -2.46 -26.88
CA VAL A 238 12.62 -3.48 -27.42
C VAL A 238 11.16 -3.12 -27.14
N ILE A 239 10.90 -2.48 -26.00
CA ILE A 239 9.57 -2.04 -25.57
C ILE A 239 9.62 -0.61 -25.00
N ASP A 240 8.48 0.08 -25.02
CA ASP A 240 8.36 1.44 -24.47
C ASP A 240 7.89 1.41 -23.01
N ASN A 241 8.43 2.29 -22.17
CA ASN A 241 8.01 2.39 -20.77
C ASN A 241 6.57 2.94 -20.61
N THR A 242 6.07 3.78 -21.53
CA THR A 242 4.73 4.39 -21.37
C THR A 242 3.58 3.46 -21.79
N LYS A 243 3.81 2.61 -22.79
CA LYS A 243 2.82 1.69 -23.39
C LYS A 243 3.05 0.22 -23.01
N GLY A 244 4.17 -0.10 -22.36
CA GLY A 244 4.64 -1.48 -22.25
C GLY A 244 5.00 -2.03 -23.64
N GLY A 245 4.88 -3.34 -23.80
CA GLY A 245 5.05 -3.99 -25.10
C GLY A 245 5.38 -5.46 -24.97
N CYS A 246 5.79 -6.03 -26.09
CA CYS A 246 6.15 -7.44 -26.22
C CYS A 246 7.41 -7.58 -27.07
N GLY A 247 8.15 -8.66 -26.83
CA GLY A 247 9.35 -9.01 -27.59
C GLY A 247 9.72 -10.46 -27.32
N VAL A 248 10.86 -10.89 -27.83
CA VAL A 248 11.41 -12.23 -27.56
C VAL A 248 12.70 -12.07 -26.77
N VAL A 249 12.78 -12.79 -25.64
CA VAL A 249 14.00 -12.92 -24.85
C VAL A 249 14.60 -14.31 -25.08
N SER A 250 15.93 -14.41 -25.12
CA SER A 250 16.62 -15.70 -25.26
C SER A 250 17.84 -15.76 -24.35
N LEU A 251 18.01 -16.91 -23.70
CA LEU A 251 19.19 -17.24 -22.90
C LEU A 251 20.35 -17.61 -23.82
N VAL A 252 21.52 -17.03 -23.56
CA VAL A 252 22.74 -17.18 -24.38
C VAL A 252 23.90 -17.88 -23.65
N GLY A 253 23.67 -18.33 -22.41
CA GLY A 253 24.68 -19.00 -21.59
C GLY A 253 25.57 -18.08 -20.78
N GLU A 254 26.80 -18.54 -20.56
CA GLU A 254 27.82 -17.80 -19.83
C GLU A 254 28.25 -16.54 -20.60
N HIS A 255 28.36 -15.43 -19.88
CA HIS A 255 28.94 -14.18 -20.41
C HIS A 255 29.88 -13.57 -19.35
N SER A 256 30.86 -12.81 -19.83
CA SER A 256 31.88 -12.10 -19.06
C SER A 256 31.80 -10.60 -19.32
N ASN A 257 32.17 -9.75 -18.36
CA ASN A 257 32.27 -8.29 -18.53
C ASN A 257 30.98 -7.63 -19.07
N TYR A 258 29.99 -7.50 -18.18
CA TYR A 258 28.74 -6.79 -18.44
C TYR A 258 28.94 -5.28 -18.29
N VAL A 259 28.85 -4.55 -19.40
CA VAL A 259 29.08 -3.09 -19.44
C VAL A 259 27.89 -2.30 -18.88
N SER A 260 28.17 -1.27 -18.08
CA SER A 260 27.18 -0.25 -17.69
C SER A 260 27.02 0.79 -18.79
N SER A 261 25.82 0.94 -19.34
CA SER A 261 25.49 2.02 -20.28
C SER A 261 24.18 2.72 -19.91
N LYS A 262 23.85 3.80 -20.61
CA LYS A 262 22.63 4.59 -20.35
C LYS A 262 21.80 4.71 -21.62
N ARG A 263 20.75 3.88 -21.73
CA ARG A 263 19.80 3.90 -22.86
C ARG A 263 18.35 4.06 -22.41
N ASN A 264 17.54 4.67 -23.26
CA ASN A 264 16.08 4.80 -23.09
C ASN A 264 15.64 5.35 -21.71
N GLY A 265 16.39 6.32 -21.18
CA GLY A 265 16.11 6.97 -19.90
C GLY A 265 16.56 6.20 -18.65
N MET A 266 17.16 5.01 -18.80
CA MET A 266 17.68 4.20 -17.70
C MET A 266 19.19 4.02 -17.80
N ARG A 267 19.81 3.59 -16.70
CA ARG A 267 21.24 3.27 -16.60
C ARG A 267 21.36 1.85 -16.04
N SER A 268 22.15 1.00 -16.70
CA SER A 268 22.46 -0.34 -16.20
C SER A 268 23.62 -0.34 -15.20
N ILE A 269 23.90 -1.51 -14.65
CA ILE A 269 24.93 -1.77 -13.63
C ILE A 269 26.03 -2.61 -14.29
N ALA A 270 27.29 -2.27 -14.04
CA ALA A 270 28.42 -3.03 -14.56
C ALA A 270 28.67 -4.29 -13.70
N PHE A 271 29.14 -5.37 -14.32
CA PHE A 271 29.68 -6.55 -13.64
C PHE A 271 30.85 -7.11 -14.44
N ASP A 272 32.06 -6.88 -13.95
CA ASP A 272 33.36 -7.10 -14.59
C ASP A 272 33.85 -8.55 -14.58
N SER A 273 32.95 -9.52 -14.41
CA SER A 273 33.31 -10.94 -14.24
C SER A 273 32.30 -11.90 -14.88
N THR A 274 32.68 -13.17 -14.97
CA THR A 274 31.89 -14.26 -15.55
C THR A 274 30.64 -14.58 -14.72
N PHE A 275 29.48 -14.71 -15.37
CA PHE A 275 28.26 -15.26 -14.78
C PHE A 275 27.62 -16.32 -15.72
N PRO A 276 27.11 -17.46 -15.21
CA PRO A 276 26.81 -18.65 -16.02
C PRO A 276 25.53 -18.57 -16.85
N SER A 277 24.70 -17.54 -16.65
CA SER A 277 23.41 -17.38 -17.34
C SER A 277 23.14 -15.92 -17.68
N SER A 278 22.95 -15.68 -18.96
CA SER A 278 22.73 -14.35 -19.54
C SER A 278 21.61 -14.42 -20.56
N PHE A 279 20.99 -13.28 -20.86
CA PHE A 279 20.00 -13.16 -21.92
C PHE A 279 20.24 -11.96 -22.82
N THR A 280 19.72 -12.06 -24.03
CA THR A 280 19.58 -10.96 -24.99
C THR A 280 18.15 -10.93 -25.56
N PHE A 281 17.87 -9.95 -26.40
CA PHE A 281 16.59 -9.77 -27.06
C PHE A 281 16.73 -9.82 -28.58
N HIS A 282 15.73 -10.39 -29.25
CA HIS A 282 15.69 -10.38 -30.72
C HIS A 282 15.22 -9.03 -31.23
N SER A 283 15.97 -8.46 -32.17
CA SER A 283 15.61 -7.23 -32.87
C SER A 283 14.52 -7.48 -33.93
N GLY A 284 13.73 -6.45 -34.25
CA GLY A 284 12.75 -6.51 -35.34
C GLY A 284 11.45 -7.26 -35.06
N THR A 285 11.21 -7.77 -33.85
CA THR A 285 9.94 -8.46 -33.50
C THR A 285 8.75 -7.49 -33.53
N THR A 286 7.92 -7.59 -34.57
CA THR A 286 6.72 -6.74 -34.74
C THR A 286 5.54 -7.27 -33.92
N CYS A 287 5.40 -6.79 -32.69
CA CYS A 287 4.26 -7.13 -31.83
C CYS A 287 3.34 -5.92 -31.61
N ALA A 288 2.09 -6.02 -32.04
CA ALA A 288 1.12 -4.92 -31.97
C ALA A 288 0.50 -4.70 -30.57
N ALA A 289 0.72 -5.62 -29.63
CA ALA A 289 0.05 -5.60 -28.33
C ALA A 289 0.57 -4.51 -27.41
N LYS A 290 -0.31 -3.56 -27.07
CA LYS A 290 -0.08 -2.46 -26.11
C LYS A 290 -0.72 -2.80 -24.78
N ASP A 291 -0.24 -2.21 -23.68
CA ASP A 291 -0.92 -2.30 -22.39
C ASP A 291 -2.29 -1.58 -22.45
N PRO A 292 -3.42 -2.25 -22.19
CA PRO A 292 -4.75 -1.64 -22.27
C PRO A 292 -5.10 -0.73 -21.09
N ARG A 293 -4.28 -0.68 -20.03
CA ARG A 293 -4.60 0.02 -18.76
C ARG A 293 -5.12 1.42 -18.95
N TRP A 294 -4.46 2.21 -19.79
CA TRP A 294 -4.85 3.59 -20.06
C TRP A 294 -6.20 3.67 -20.81
N SER A 295 -6.39 2.86 -21.85
CA SER A 295 -7.66 2.80 -22.61
C SER A 295 -8.83 2.36 -21.71
N LEU A 296 -8.65 1.31 -20.92
CA LEU A 296 -9.64 0.82 -19.96
C LEU A 296 -9.90 1.81 -18.83
N LEU A 297 -8.91 2.64 -18.46
CA LEU A 297 -9.07 3.71 -17.49
C LEU A 297 -9.93 4.83 -18.07
N PHE A 298 -9.67 5.29 -19.30
CA PHE A 298 -10.50 6.32 -19.94
C PHE A 298 -11.96 5.86 -20.10
N VAL A 299 -12.20 4.59 -20.50
CA VAL A 299 -13.54 4.00 -20.51
C VAL A 299 -14.16 4.04 -19.11
N SER A 300 -13.51 3.45 -18.11
CA SER A 300 -14.08 3.32 -16.76
C SER A 300 -14.29 4.67 -16.07
N LEU A 301 -13.40 5.63 -16.29
CA LEU A 301 -13.50 7.01 -15.80
C LEU A 301 -14.69 7.74 -16.45
N THR A 302 -14.89 7.58 -17.77
CA THR A 302 -16.02 8.19 -18.49
C THR A 302 -17.36 7.66 -17.96
N TYR A 303 -17.52 6.34 -17.85
CA TYR A 303 -18.77 5.75 -17.33
C TYR A 303 -18.99 6.10 -15.85
N THR A 304 -17.95 6.09 -15.01
CA THR A 304 -18.12 6.48 -13.59
C THR A 304 -18.47 7.96 -13.42
N ILE A 305 -17.91 8.86 -14.24
CA ILE A 305 -18.26 10.30 -14.27
C ILE A 305 -19.72 10.49 -14.70
N LEU A 306 -20.14 9.88 -15.81
CA LEU A 306 -21.52 9.98 -16.29
C LEU A 306 -22.51 9.46 -15.23
N LEU A 307 -22.25 8.28 -14.67
CA LEU A 307 -23.11 7.73 -13.61
C LEU A 307 -23.14 8.66 -12.38
N SER A 308 -22.01 9.26 -12.01
CA SER A 308 -21.93 10.23 -10.92
C SER A 308 -22.80 11.45 -11.17
N LEU A 309 -22.68 12.08 -12.35
CA LEU A 309 -23.42 13.30 -12.69
C LEU A 309 -24.94 13.07 -12.74
N PHE A 310 -25.38 11.91 -13.23
CA PHE A 310 -26.79 11.61 -13.47
C PHE A 310 -27.48 10.81 -12.33
N THR A 311 -26.80 10.56 -11.20
CA THR A 311 -27.36 9.75 -10.08
C THR A 311 -27.46 10.51 -8.76
N THR A 312 -28.68 10.70 -8.27
CA THR A 312 -28.97 11.24 -6.92
C THR A 312 -29.03 10.19 -5.81
N SER A 313 -29.28 8.92 -6.13
CA SER A 313 -29.38 7.83 -5.14
C SER A 313 -28.00 7.48 -4.57
N PRO A 314 -27.76 7.64 -3.24
CA PRO A 314 -26.47 7.35 -2.62
C PRO A 314 -26.03 5.89 -2.81
N GLY A 315 -26.97 4.95 -2.72
CA GLY A 315 -26.69 3.52 -2.83
C GLY A 315 -26.38 3.11 -4.26
N LEU A 316 -27.18 3.58 -5.22
CA LEU A 316 -26.93 3.31 -6.64
C LEU A 316 -25.55 3.83 -7.05
N PHE A 317 -25.23 5.07 -6.67
CA PHE A 317 -23.90 5.64 -6.90
C PHE A 317 -22.82 4.78 -6.23
N PHE A 318 -22.85 4.62 -4.90
CA PHE A 318 -21.76 3.98 -4.17
C PHE A 318 -21.49 2.54 -4.64
N PHE A 319 -22.51 1.67 -4.71
CA PHE A 319 -22.29 0.27 -5.06
C PHE A 319 -21.86 0.08 -6.52
N SER A 320 -22.34 0.93 -7.44
CA SER A 320 -21.90 0.89 -8.84
C SER A 320 -20.45 1.34 -9.00
N ILE A 321 -20.09 2.46 -8.36
CA ILE A 321 -18.72 2.98 -8.40
C ILE A 321 -17.76 1.99 -7.73
N PHE A 322 -18.12 1.47 -6.55
CA PHE A 322 -17.33 0.45 -5.86
C PHE A 322 -17.08 -0.78 -6.74
N THR A 323 -18.14 -1.33 -7.33
CA THR A 323 -18.05 -2.55 -8.17
C THR A 323 -17.26 -2.29 -9.46
N GLY A 324 -17.54 -1.19 -10.15
CA GLY A 324 -16.86 -0.81 -11.39
C GLY A 324 -15.37 -0.52 -11.19
N ILE A 325 -15.01 0.21 -10.13
CA ILE A 325 -13.60 0.48 -9.79
C ILE A 325 -12.92 -0.80 -9.30
N PHE A 326 -13.59 -1.65 -8.51
CA PHE A 326 -13.02 -2.95 -8.08
C PHE A 326 -12.69 -3.85 -9.27
N ALA A 327 -13.63 -3.98 -10.21
CA ALA A 327 -13.42 -4.73 -11.44
C ALA A 327 -12.31 -4.09 -12.30
N HIS A 328 -12.29 -2.76 -12.44
CA HIS A 328 -11.23 -2.07 -13.18
C HIS A 328 -9.84 -2.29 -12.57
N VAL A 329 -9.67 -2.15 -11.25
CA VAL A 329 -8.37 -2.38 -10.60
C VAL A 329 -7.96 -3.85 -10.73
N GLY A 330 -8.88 -4.76 -10.42
CA GLY A 330 -8.61 -6.20 -10.45
C GLY A 330 -8.33 -6.76 -11.84
N LEU A 331 -8.94 -6.23 -12.90
CA LEU A 331 -8.79 -6.75 -14.27
C LEU A 331 -7.78 -5.96 -15.13
N ALA A 332 -7.56 -4.68 -14.83
CA ALA A 332 -6.76 -3.79 -15.68
C ALA A 332 -5.59 -3.13 -14.94
N SER A 333 -5.84 -2.19 -14.02
CA SER A 333 -4.82 -1.25 -13.56
C SER A 333 -3.85 -1.79 -12.50
N ASP A 334 -4.25 -2.76 -11.68
CA ASP A 334 -3.36 -3.45 -10.74
C ASP A 334 -3.81 -4.91 -10.48
N PRO A 335 -3.91 -5.76 -11.52
CA PRO A 335 -4.42 -7.12 -11.40
C PRO A 335 -3.49 -7.97 -10.50
N PRO A 336 -4.02 -8.89 -9.67
CA PRO A 336 -3.21 -9.88 -8.97
C PRO A 336 -2.36 -10.71 -9.95
N GLY A 337 -1.28 -11.31 -9.45
CA GLY A 337 -0.51 -12.29 -10.23
C GLY A 337 -1.39 -13.49 -10.58
N HIS A 338 -1.41 -13.86 -11.87
CA HIS A 338 -2.28 -14.90 -12.41
C HIS A 338 -1.59 -15.60 -13.58
N SER A 339 -1.90 -16.88 -13.78
CA SER A 339 -1.40 -17.67 -14.92
C SER A 339 -2.32 -17.62 -16.15
N SER A 340 -3.60 -17.26 -15.96
CA SER A 340 -4.60 -17.18 -17.03
C SER A 340 -5.75 -16.24 -16.65
N ILE A 341 -6.53 -15.79 -17.63
CA ILE A 341 -7.70 -14.92 -17.39
C ILE A 341 -8.79 -15.62 -16.56
N PRO A 342 -9.10 -16.92 -16.73
CA PRO A 342 -10.00 -17.64 -15.82
C PRO A 342 -9.48 -17.71 -14.37
N ASN A 343 -8.16 -17.89 -14.17
CA ASN A 343 -7.55 -17.86 -12.85
C ASN A 343 -7.66 -16.46 -12.20
N LEU A 344 -7.43 -15.39 -12.97
CA LEU A 344 -7.66 -14.00 -12.55
C LEU A 344 -9.11 -13.76 -12.13
N LEU A 345 -10.09 -14.17 -12.96
CA LEU A 345 -11.51 -14.01 -12.66
C LEU A 345 -11.92 -14.78 -11.41
N SER A 346 -11.47 -16.03 -11.25
CA SER A 346 -11.71 -16.82 -10.04
C SER A 346 -11.16 -16.14 -8.78
N ASN A 347 -9.92 -15.62 -8.84
CA ASN A 347 -9.29 -14.89 -7.74
C ASN A 347 -10.08 -13.63 -7.34
N LEU A 348 -10.51 -12.83 -8.32
CA LEU A 348 -11.26 -11.60 -8.09
C LEU A 348 -12.67 -11.86 -7.56
N LEU A 349 -13.38 -12.87 -8.08
CA LEU A 349 -14.71 -13.24 -7.60
C LEU A 349 -14.67 -13.73 -6.14
N GLY A 350 -13.65 -14.52 -5.78
CA GLY A 350 -13.42 -14.94 -4.39
C GLY A 350 -13.16 -13.76 -3.43
N LYS A 351 -12.44 -12.73 -3.88
CA LYS A 351 -12.22 -11.48 -3.12
C LYS A 351 -13.46 -10.58 -3.07
N PHE A 352 -14.30 -10.57 -4.11
CA PHE A 352 -15.37 -9.60 -4.27
C PHE A 352 -16.50 -9.76 -3.25
N LEU A 353 -16.91 -10.98 -2.91
CA LEU A 353 -18.05 -11.18 -1.99
C LEU A 353 -17.77 -10.61 -0.57
N PRO A 354 -16.63 -10.92 0.09
CA PRO A 354 -16.27 -10.26 1.35
C PRO A 354 -16.03 -8.75 1.19
N ALA A 355 -15.49 -8.30 0.06
CA ALA A 355 -15.32 -6.89 -0.25
C ALA A 355 -16.66 -6.15 -0.36
N ALA A 356 -17.68 -6.77 -0.93
CA ALA A 356 -19.04 -6.23 -1.05
C ALA A 356 -19.76 -6.16 0.31
N PHE A 357 -19.52 -7.13 1.21
CA PHE A 357 -19.97 -7.04 2.61
C PHE A 357 -19.30 -5.85 3.32
N CYS A 358 -17.99 -5.69 3.18
CA CYS A 358 -17.28 -4.51 3.70
C CYS A 358 -17.82 -3.22 3.08
N ALA A 359 -18.11 -3.20 1.78
CA ALA A 359 -18.71 -2.06 1.09
C ALA A 359 -20.08 -1.70 1.68
N PHE A 360 -20.92 -2.69 2.01
CA PHE A 360 -22.18 -2.45 2.71
C PHE A 360 -21.98 -1.83 4.10
N VAL A 361 -21.00 -2.31 4.88
CA VAL A 361 -20.65 -1.71 6.19
C VAL A 361 -20.13 -0.28 6.02
N ILE A 362 -19.25 -0.05 5.06
CA ILE A 362 -18.71 1.28 4.69
C ILE A 362 -19.86 2.23 4.34
N TYR A 363 -20.79 1.76 3.51
CA TYR A 363 -21.96 2.50 3.07
C TYR A 363 -22.88 2.88 4.24
N LYS A 364 -23.33 1.89 5.00
CA LYS A 364 -24.40 2.02 6.00
C LYS A 364 -23.91 2.64 7.31
N TYR A 365 -22.71 2.27 7.78
CA TYR A 365 -22.23 2.57 9.12
C TYR A 365 -20.99 3.48 9.16
N MET A 366 -20.13 3.45 8.13
CA MET A 366 -18.89 4.26 8.11
C MET A 366 -19.07 5.61 7.38
N GLY A 367 -20.32 6.03 7.16
CA GLY A 367 -20.66 7.42 6.88
C GLY A 367 -20.94 7.79 5.43
N VAL A 368 -20.72 6.89 4.45
CA VAL A 368 -20.93 7.23 3.03
C VAL A 368 -22.40 7.55 2.72
N HIS A 369 -23.35 6.75 3.24
CA HIS A 369 -24.78 7.04 3.12
C HIS A 369 -25.12 8.44 3.65
N ARG A 370 -24.58 8.84 4.82
CA ARG A 370 -24.81 10.17 5.41
C ARG A 370 -24.18 11.28 4.59
N ALA A 371 -22.94 11.11 4.11
CA ALA A 371 -22.23 12.12 3.35
C ALA A 371 -22.87 12.38 1.97
N LEU A 372 -23.47 11.37 1.35
CA LEU A 372 -24.08 11.46 0.02
C LEU A 372 -25.60 11.68 0.02
N SER A 373 -26.31 11.43 1.13
CA SER A 373 -27.75 11.65 1.21
C SER A 373 -28.09 13.14 1.06
N GLY A 374 -29.09 13.44 0.21
CA GLY A 374 -29.52 14.81 -0.08
C GLY A 374 -28.52 15.65 -0.89
N LEU A 375 -27.37 15.10 -1.33
CA LEU A 375 -26.34 15.87 -2.01
C LEU A 375 -26.73 16.17 -3.47
N THR A 376 -27.24 17.37 -3.73
CA THR A 376 -27.59 17.85 -5.08
C THR A 376 -26.39 18.36 -5.88
N ALA A 377 -25.25 18.61 -5.23
CA ALA A 377 -24.00 19.08 -5.87
C ALA A 377 -23.30 18.00 -6.73
N GLN A 378 -23.82 17.69 -7.92
CA GLN A 378 -23.35 16.55 -8.72
C GLN A 378 -21.92 16.70 -9.23
N ILE A 379 -21.51 17.90 -9.66
CA ILE A 379 -20.15 18.16 -10.14
C ILE A 379 -19.18 18.12 -8.96
N GLU A 380 -19.53 18.70 -7.82
CA GLU A 380 -18.69 18.63 -6.61
C GLU A 380 -18.53 17.19 -6.10
N LYS A 381 -19.61 16.40 -6.07
CA LYS A 381 -19.55 14.96 -5.74
C LYS A 381 -18.61 14.22 -6.70
N THR A 382 -18.70 14.52 -8.00
CA THR A 382 -17.88 13.89 -9.05
C THR A 382 -16.40 14.23 -8.91
N ILE A 383 -16.05 15.51 -8.68
CA ILE A 383 -14.66 15.94 -8.53
C ILE A 383 -14.09 15.51 -7.18
N LEU A 384 -14.79 15.80 -6.08
CA LEU A 384 -14.26 15.64 -4.73
C LEU A 384 -14.31 14.18 -4.26
N TRP A 385 -15.42 13.47 -4.44
CA TRP A 385 -15.57 12.09 -3.95
C TRP A 385 -15.08 11.08 -4.99
N LEU A 386 -15.61 11.11 -6.21
CA LEU A 386 -15.23 10.14 -7.24
C LEU A 386 -13.79 10.37 -7.73
N GLY A 387 -13.37 11.62 -7.94
CA GLY A 387 -11.98 11.93 -8.29
C GLY A 387 -10.98 11.43 -7.24
N ALA A 388 -11.24 11.68 -5.95
CA ALA A 388 -10.41 11.16 -4.86
C ALA A 388 -10.45 9.62 -4.78
N CYS A 389 -11.60 8.99 -5.05
CA CYS A 389 -11.73 7.54 -5.13
C CYS A 389 -10.87 6.94 -6.25
N TRP A 390 -10.83 7.55 -7.43
CA TRP A 390 -9.90 7.14 -8.50
C TRP A 390 -8.43 7.36 -8.10
N VAL A 391 -8.11 8.46 -7.40
CA VAL A 391 -6.74 8.69 -6.90
C VAL A 391 -6.31 7.59 -5.92
N GLY A 392 -7.19 7.15 -5.02
CA GLY A 392 -6.91 6.05 -4.08
C GLY A 392 -6.87 4.68 -4.75
N ALA A 393 -7.73 4.43 -5.73
CA ALA A 393 -7.80 3.17 -6.46
C ALA A 393 -6.55 2.91 -7.33
N LEU A 394 -5.91 3.99 -7.78
CA LEU A 394 -4.68 3.98 -8.58
C LEU A 394 -3.44 4.32 -7.72
N SER A 395 -3.43 3.98 -6.43
CA SER A 395 -2.33 4.29 -5.50
C SER A 395 -0.95 3.84 -5.96
N ASN A 396 -0.88 2.76 -6.74
CA ASN A 396 0.33 2.25 -7.39
C ASN A 396 0.95 3.23 -8.41
N TYR A 397 0.15 4.16 -8.96
CA TYR A 397 0.59 5.27 -9.81
C TYR A 397 0.61 6.62 -9.07
N THR A 398 -0.45 6.93 -8.29
CA THR A 398 -0.69 8.28 -7.74
C THR A 398 0.12 8.63 -6.51
N PHE A 399 0.61 7.65 -5.74
CA PHE A 399 1.44 7.88 -4.55
C PHE A 399 2.90 7.44 -4.72
N LYS A 400 3.27 6.92 -5.89
CA LYS A 400 4.62 6.38 -6.16
C LYS A 400 5.75 7.41 -6.05
N TRP A 401 5.44 8.69 -6.28
CA TRP A 401 6.39 9.80 -6.18
C TRP A 401 6.68 10.22 -4.73
N ILE A 402 5.88 9.76 -3.76
CA ILE A 402 6.14 9.99 -2.33
C ILE A 402 7.31 9.07 -1.92
N PRO A 403 8.43 9.60 -1.42
CA PRO A 403 9.63 8.80 -1.12
C PRO A 403 9.49 8.05 0.21
N ILE A 404 8.46 7.21 0.34
CA ILE A 404 8.21 6.35 1.50
C ILE A 404 7.67 5.01 0.99
N GLN A 405 8.57 4.06 0.71
CA GLN A 405 8.15 2.70 0.29
C GLN A 405 7.74 1.81 1.48
N ARG A 406 8.33 2.05 2.66
CA ARG A 406 8.10 1.28 3.88
C ARG A 406 8.25 2.20 5.11
N LEU A 407 7.41 2.02 6.12
CA LEU A 407 7.46 2.79 7.39
C LEU A 407 8.44 2.16 8.40
N ASN A 408 9.65 1.83 7.94
CA ASN A 408 10.73 1.31 8.79
C ASN A 408 11.77 2.41 9.04
N ALA A 409 12.30 2.48 10.26
CA ALA A 409 13.37 3.40 10.62
C ALA A 409 14.65 3.22 9.76
N HIS A 410 14.91 2.02 9.23
CA HIS A 410 15.98 1.78 8.27
C HIS A 410 15.72 2.52 6.95
N ASP A 411 14.59 2.22 6.32
CA ASP A 411 14.21 2.72 4.99
C ASP A 411 14.05 4.25 4.98
N ILE A 412 13.43 4.83 6.01
CA ILE A 412 13.27 6.29 6.20
C ILE A 412 14.62 7.02 6.34
N ARG A 413 15.70 6.33 6.74
CA ARG A 413 17.06 6.91 6.82
C ARG A 413 17.83 6.82 5.51
N GLN A 414 17.57 5.80 4.70
CA GLN A 414 18.28 5.58 3.42
C GLN A 414 17.62 6.28 2.23
N GLN A 415 16.29 6.32 2.19
CA GLN A 415 15.57 6.90 1.07
C GLN A 415 15.64 8.44 1.10
N PRO A 416 16.19 9.11 0.06
CA PRO A 416 16.32 10.57 0.04
C PRO A 416 14.93 11.24 0.06
N GLY A 417 14.78 12.28 0.88
CA GLY A 417 13.51 13.00 1.06
C GLY A 417 12.47 12.32 1.98
N ALA A 418 12.65 11.05 2.37
CA ALA A 418 11.67 10.29 3.14
C ALA A 418 11.29 10.95 4.48
N LYS A 419 12.28 11.47 5.22
CA LYS A 419 12.07 12.18 6.50
C LYS A 419 11.18 13.41 6.34
N LEU A 420 11.43 14.22 5.30
CA LEU A 420 10.67 15.44 5.04
C LEU A 420 9.23 15.09 4.62
N ALA A 421 9.07 14.14 3.71
CA ALA A 421 7.76 13.64 3.29
C ALA A 421 6.94 13.12 4.48
N LEU A 422 7.56 12.35 5.38
CA LEU A 422 6.90 11.80 6.56
C LEU A 422 6.44 12.92 7.52
N ILE A 423 7.28 13.92 7.79
CA ILE A 423 6.92 15.06 8.65
C ILE A 423 5.73 15.84 8.06
N LEU A 424 5.74 16.11 6.75
CA LEU A 424 4.66 16.83 6.07
C LEU A 424 3.34 16.02 6.08
N ILE A 425 3.41 14.70 5.85
CA ILE A 425 2.24 13.81 5.91
C ILE A 425 1.67 13.73 7.33
N VAL A 426 2.51 13.59 8.35
CA VAL A 426 2.06 13.55 9.76
C VAL A 426 1.42 14.88 10.15
N LEU A 427 2.04 16.02 9.81
CA LEU A 427 1.46 17.36 10.06
C LEU A 427 0.10 17.53 9.37
N PHE A 428 -0.01 17.10 8.11
CA PHE A 428 -1.27 17.13 7.37
C PHE A 428 -2.35 16.26 8.04
N ILE A 429 -2.01 15.02 8.43
CA ILE A 429 -2.95 14.12 9.12
C ILE A 429 -3.39 14.72 10.46
N VAL A 430 -2.49 15.32 11.23
CA VAL A 430 -2.85 16.02 12.50
C VAL A 430 -3.83 17.16 12.23
N LEU A 431 -3.59 17.99 11.21
CA LEU A 431 -4.51 19.08 10.82
C LEU A 431 -5.88 18.55 10.36
N VAL A 432 -5.92 17.42 9.66
CA VAL A 432 -7.17 16.73 9.29
C VAL A 432 -7.90 16.27 10.54
N VAL A 433 -7.23 15.53 11.45
CA VAL A 433 -7.82 15.02 12.70
C VAL A 433 -8.37 16.14 13.57
N LEU A 434 -7.63 17.23 13.76
CA LEU A 434 -8.10 18.40 14.52
C LEU A 434 -9.38 19.01 13.91
N LYS A 435 -9.45 19.12 12.57
CA LYS A 435 -10.67 19.58 11.88
C LYS A 435 -11.83 18.59 12.02
N GLN A 436 -11.60 17.28 11.90
CA GLN A 436 -12.65 16.28 12.10
C GLN A 436 -13.20 16.32 13.53
N ILE A 437 -12.32 16.43 14.55
CA ILE A 437 -12.73 16.57 15.95
C ILE A 437 -13.64 17.79 16.13
N TYR A 438 -13.27 18.95 15.56
CA TYR A 438 -14.09 20.17 15.62
C TYR A 438 -15.49 19.98 15.00
N PHE A 439 -15.58 19.37 13.82
CA PHE A 439 -16.89 19.11 13.19
C PHE A 439 -17.71 18.05 13.94
N PHE A 440 -17.09 16.98 14.46
CA PHE A 440 -17.80 16.02 15.32
C PHE A 440 -18.27 16.61 16.65
N GLN A 441 -17.58 17.62 17.17
CA GLN A 441 -17.99 18.37 18.36
C GLN A 441 -19.21 19.24 18.05
N ARG A 442 -19.21 19.95 16.91
CA ARG A 442 -20.36 20.73 16.38
C ARG A 442 -21.61 19.88 16.14
N GLU A 443 -21.45 18.66 15.62
CA GLU A 443 -22.54 17.69 15.44
C GLU A 443 -22.97 16.96 16.73
N GLY A 444 -22.31 17.19 17.88
CA GLY A 444 -22.59 16.48 19.15
C GLY A 444 -22.27 14.97 19.13
N ARG A 445 -21.48 14.51 18.15
CA ARG A 445 -21.16 13.09 17.91
C ARG A 445 -19.79 12.67 18.45
N LEU A 446 -18.94 13.62 18.85
CA LEU A 446 -17.54 13.39 19.24
C LEU A 446 -17.37 12.25 20.26
N ILE A 447 -18.17 12.21 21.33
CA ILE A 447 -18.08 11.16 22.37
C ILE A 447 -18.21 9.75 21.77
N ARG A 448 -19.16 9.54 20.85
CA ARG A 448 -19.39 8.23 20.23
C ARG A 448 -18.21 7.81 19.35
N TYR A 449 -17.62 8.75 18.61
CA TYR A 449 -16.44 8.49 17.80
C TYR A 449 -15.18 8.27 18.63
N LEU A 450 -14.98 9.02 19.73
CA LEU A 450 -13.91 8.73 20.68
C LEU A 450 -14.04 7.32 21.29
N GLY A 451 -15.27 6.85 21.55
CA GLY A 451 -15.52 5.47 21.95
C GLY A 451 -15.11 4.44 20.90
N ILE A 452 -15.53 4.63 19.63
CA ILE A 452 -15.14 3.75 18.51
C ILE A 452 -13.62 3.73 18.33
N TYR A 453 -12.98 4.91 18.28
CA TYR A 453 -11.53 5.02 18.15
C TYR A 453 -10.77 4.48 19.36
N GLY A 454 -11.34 4.55 20.57
CA GLY A 454 -10.80 3.89 21.76
C GLY A 454 -10.80 2.37 21.64
N ILE A 455 -11.86 1.77 21.10
CA ILE A 455 -11.93 0.32 20.83
C ILE A 455 -10.89 -0.07 19.76
N LEU A 456 -10.82 0.67 18.65
CA LEU A 456 -9.84 0.41 17.58
C LEU A 456 -8.40 0.55 18.08
N LEU A 457 -8.10 1.58 18.87
CA LEU A 457 -6.80 1.77 19.49
C LEU A 457 -6.46 0.64 20.47
N THR A 458 -7.44 0.19 21.27
CA THR A 458 -7.25 -0.95 22.20
C THR A 458 -6.94 -2.23 21.42
N ALA A 459 -7.63 -2.50 20.31
CA ALA A 459 -7.34 -3.65 19.45
C ALA A 459 -5.93 -3.58 18.85
N ILE A 460 -5.47 -2.40 18.43
CA ILE A 460 -4.09 -2.18 17.95
C ILE A 460 -3.07 -2.39 19.07
N LEU A 461 -3.32 -1.87 20.28
CA LEU A 461 -2.43 -2.04 21.43
C LEU A 461 -2.32 -3.51 21.85
N VAL A 462 -3.44 -4.25 21.90
CA VAL A 462 -3.43 -5.70 22.12
C VAL A 462 -2.62 -6.41 21.03
N SER A 463 -2.83 -6.04 19.77
CA SER A 463 -2.10 -6.61 18.63
C SER A 463 -0.58 -6.41 18.71
N LEU A 464 -0.11 -5.30 19.30
CA LEU A 464 1.31 -5.00 19.53
C LEU A 464 1.94 -5.78 20.71
N ILE A 465 1.13 -6.39 21.57
CA ILE A 465 1.60 -7.12 22.77
C ILE A 465 1.75 -8.62 22.48
N ILE A 466 1.15 -9.15 21.41
CA ILE A 466 1.19 -10.57 21.09
C ILE A 466 2.62 -10.98 20.65
N PRO A 467 3.30 -11.88 21.38
CA PRO A 467 4.68 -12.27 21.06
C PRO A 467 4.74 -13.07 19.75
N GLY A 468 5.84 -12.93 19.00
CA GLY A 468 6.06 -13.63 17.73
C GLY A 468 5.29 -13.07 16.54
N LEU A 469 4.48 -12.03 16.72
CA LEU A 469 3.77 -11.33 15.64
C LEU A 469 4.17 -9.86 15.57
N SER A 470 4.09 -9.31 14.36
CA SER A 470 4.40 -7.92 14.05
C SER A 470 3.21 -7.27 13.33
N LEU A 471 2.90 -6.04 13.71
CA LEU A 471 1.78 -5.28 13.16
C LEU A 471 2.11 -4.74 11.76
N ARG A 472 1.35 -5.16 10.74
CA ARG A 472 1.44 -4.64 9.37
C ARG A 472 0.12 -4.00 8.95
N ILE A 473 0.07 -2.68 8.99
CA ILE A 473 -1.11 -1.92 8.54
C ILE A 473 -1.05 -1.72 7.04
N HIS A 474 -1.67 -2.62 6.29
CA HIS A 474 -1.99 -2.43 4.87
C HIS A 474 -2.90 -1.22 4.65
N HIS A 475 -2.83 -0.58 3.48
CA HIS A 475 -3.61 0.62 3.16
C HIS A 475 -5.12 0.40 3.17
N TYR A 476 -5.60 -0.83 2.90
CA TYR A 476 -7.02 -1.17 3.07
C TYR A 476 -7.46 -1.17 4.55
N ILE A 477 -6.58 -1.58 5.48
CA ILE A 477 -6.83 -1.54 6.92
C ILE A 477 -6.84 -0.08 7.38
N LEU A 478 -5.87 0.72 6.92
CA LEU A 478 -5.82 2.16 7.18
C LEU A 478 -7.11 2.85 6.71
N ALA A 479 -7.64 2.47 5.54
CA ALA A 479 -8.94 2.93 5.06
C ALA A 479 -10.08 2.59 6.03
N LEU A 480 -10.20 1.34 6.48
CA LEU A 480 -11.22 0.93 7.45
C LEU A 480 -11.09 1.64 8.80
N LEU A 481 -9.87 1.91 9.27
CA LEU A 481 -9.64 2.67 10.51
C LEU A 481 -10.06 4.14 10.38
N LEU A 482 -9.77 4.79 9.25
CA LEU A 482 -9.98 6.24 9.08
C LEU A 482 -11.37 6.61 8.54
N LEU A 483 -12.04 5.73 7.78
CA LEU A 483 -13.34 6.00 7.16
C LEU A 483 -14.43 6.50 8.12
N PRO A 484 -14.62 5.95 9.35
CA PRO A 484 -15.66 6.42 10.28
C PRO A 484 -15.52 7.91 10.62
N GLY A 485 -14.28 8.40 10.69
CA GLY A 485 -13.91 9.79 10.91
C GLY A 485 -14.23 10.74 9.75
N THR A 486 -14.75 10.24 8.63
CA THR A 486 -15.16 11.04 7.45
C THR A 486 -16.69 11.14 7.30
N SER A 487 -17.46 10.75 8.32
CA SER A 487 -18.93 10.59 8.26
C SER A 487 -19.75 11.89 8.34
N MET A 488 -19.27 12.97 7.71
CA MET A 488 -19.87 14.31 7.73
C MET A 488 -19.93 14.87 6.30
N GLN A 489 -21.00 15.59 5.95
CA GLN A 489 -21.16 16.16 4.62
C GLN A 489 -20.44 17.51 4.53
N THR A 490 -19.10 17.46 4.45
CA THR A 490 -18.23 18.61 4.17
C THR A 490 -17.33 18.32 2.96
N ARG A 491 -16.92 19.37 2.23
CA ARG A 491 -16.07 19.23 1.03
C ARG A 491 -14.77 18.45 1.30
N PRO A 492 -14.02 18.70 2.40
CA PRO A 492 -12.83 17.90 2.71
C PRO A 492 -13.17 16.45 3.06
N ALA A 493 -14.27 16.20 3.80
CA ALA A 493 -14.69 14.85 4.15
C ALA A 493 -15.06 14.01 2.92
N LEU A 494 -15.64 14.61 1.87
CA LEU A 494 -15.86 13.91 0.59
C LEU A 494 -14.54 13.45 -0.05
N ILE A 495 -13.50 14.30 -0.04
CA ILE A 495 -12.16 13.95 -0.56
C ILE A 495 -11.58 12.79 0.25
N TYR A 496 -11.56 12.89 1.58
CA TYR A 496 -10.98 11.86 2.43
C TYR A 496 -11.75 10.53 2.32
N GLN A 497 -13.07 10.59 2.31
CA GLN A 497 -13.91 9.40 2.18
C GLN A 497 -13.73 8.71 0.83
N GLY A 498 -13.75 9.47 -0.27
CA GLY A 498 -13.46 8.95 -1.60
C GLY A 498 -12.08 8.29 -1.65
N LEU A 499 -11.05 9.00 -1.22
CA LEU A 499 -9.67 8.49 -1.20
C LEU A 499 -9.51 7.18 -0.42
N LEU A 500 -10.09 7.10 0.77
CA LEU A 500 -10.01 5.89 1.60
C LEU A 500 -10.81 4.72 0.99
N VAL A 501 -11.98 4.97 0.39
CA VAL A 501 -12.70 3.94 -0.38
C VAL A 501 -11.86 3.44 -1.55
N GLY A 502 -11.19 4.34 -2.28
CA GLY A 502 -10.26 3.99 -3.35
C GLY A 502 -9.10 3.10 -2.86
N LEU A 503 -8.45 3.48 -1.76
CA LEU A 503 -7.36 2.71 -1.14
C LEU A 503 -7.83 1.32 -0.67
N PHE A 504 -9.04 1.23 -0.10
CA PHE A 504 -9.65 -0.05 0.26
C PHE A 504 -9.85 -0.94 -0.98
N ILE A 505 -10.43 -0.39 -2.06
CA ILE A 505 -10.64 -1.12 -3.31
C ILE A 505 -9.31 -1.60 -3.89
N ASN A 506 -8.29 -0.73 -3.96
CA ASN A 506 -6.96 -1.11 -4.47
C ASN A 506 -6.36 -2.28 -3.68
N GLY A 507 -6.30 -2.15 -2.34
CA GLY A 507 -5.70 -3.16 -1.49
C GLY A 507 -6.38 -4.52 -1.61
N ILE A 508 -7.71 -4.58 -1.57
CA ILE A 508 -8.44 -5.86 -1.66
C ILE A 508 -8.43 -6.44 -3.08
N ALA A 509 -8.57 -5.64 -4.14
CA ALA A 509 -8.56 -6.16 -5.51
C ALA A 509 -7.21 -6.79 -5.86
N ARG A 510 -6.10 -6.07 -5.61
CA ARG A 510 -4.75 -6.53 -5.89
C ARG A 510 -4.30 -7.62 -4.91
N TRP A 511 -4.29 -7.36 -3.60
CA TRP A 511 -3.69 -8.25 -2.60
C TRP A 511 -4.69 -9.15 -1.88
N GLY A 512 -5.92 -8.68 -1.68
CA GLY A 512 -6.95 -9.38 -0.89
C GLY A 512 -6.90 -9.00 0.59
N PHE A 513 -7.52 -9.82 1.43
CA PHE A 513 -7.57 -9.62 2.88
C PHE A 513 -6.31 -10.19 3.55
N ASP A 514 -5.15 -9.60 3.27
CA ASP A 514 -3.89 -9.98 3.92
C ASP A 514 -3.91 -9.60 5.42
N SER A 515 -3.21 -10.39 6.24
CA SER A 515 -3.27 -10.30 7.69
C SER A 515 -2.77 -8.96 8.24
N VAL A 516 -3.43 -8.50 9.32
CA VAL A 516 -3.01 -7.35 10.13
C VAL A 516 -1.76 -7.68 10.97
N LEU A 517 -1.61 -8.95 11.32
CA LEU A 517 -0.50 -9.50 12.10
C LEU A 517 0.22 -10.58 11.30
N GLN A 518 1.51 -10.38 11.05
CA GLN A 518 2.37 -11.31 10.30
C GLN A 518 3.58 -11.67 11.17
N THR A 519 4.19 -12.83 10.95
CA THR A 519 5.45 -13.17 11.62
C THR A 519 6.58 -12.24 11.15
N PRO A 520 7.60 -11.95 11.99
CA PRO A 520 8.77 -11.19 11.58
C PRO A 520 9.42 -11.74 10.29
N ASP A 521 9.48 -13.06 10.15
CA ASP A 521 10.09 -13.73 8.99
C ASP A 521 9.30 -13.46 7.70
N ALA A 522 7.97 -13.50 7.77
CA ALA A 522 7.10 -13.18 6.63
C ALA A 522 7.14 -11.70 6.22
N LEU A 523 7.50 -10.80 7.16
CA LEU A 523 7.77 -9.39 6.86
C LEU A 523 9.16 -9.17 6.26
N GLN A 524 10.14 -9.94 6.72
CA GLN A 524 11.52 -9.85 6.31
C GLN A 524 11.70 -10.30 4.86
N GLY A 525 11.07 -11.42 4.48
CA GLY A 525 11.19 -11.99 3.14
C GLY A 525 12.66 -12.31 2.84
N ASP A 526 13.19 -11.74 1.76
CA ASP A 526 14.60 -11.85 1.37
C ASP A 526 15.47 -10.66 1.82
N ALA A 527 15.02 -9.89 2.82
CA ALA A 527 15.86 -8.88 3.47
C ALA A 527 16.79 -9.54 4.51
N PRO A 528 18.04 -9.10 4.69
CA PRO A 528 18.99 -9.93 5.43
C PRO A 528 18.77 -9.85 6.96
N HIS A 529 18.89 -11.00 7.61
CA HIS A 529 18.46 -11.36 8.97
C HIS A 529 19.28 -10.74 10.12
N ASN A 530 20.49 -10.24 9.85
CA ASN A 530 21.53 -9.96 10.86
C ASN A 530 21.98 -11.24 11.58
N SER A 531 22.09 -12.35 10.85
CA SER A 531 22.67 -13.57 11.39
C SER A 531 24.15 -13.38 11.77
N ARG A 532 24.73 -14.33 12.50
CA ARG A 532 26.20 -14.39 12.62
C ARG A 532 26.79 -14.66 11.23
N LEU A 533 28.05 -14.29 11.05
CA LEU A 533 28.77 -14.44 9.79
C LEU A 533 30.01 -15.34 9.97
N PRO A 534 30.37 -16.14 8.97
CA PRO A 534 31.62 -16.88 8.96
C PRO A 534 32.83 -15.96 9.14
N THR A 535 33.72 -16.30 10.08
CA THR A 535 35.03 -15.66 10.20
C THR A 535 36.01 -16.45 9.34
N ILE A 536 36.36 -15.89 8.18
CA ILE A 536 37.23 -16.53 7.19
C ILE A 536 38.68 -16.10 7.43
N SER A 537 39.59 -17.07 7.46
CA SER A 537 41.03 -16.83 7.59
C SER A 537 41.60 -16.18 6.33
N LYS A 538 42.80 -15.58 6.42
CA LYS A 538 43.50 -15.09 5.22
C LYS A 538 43.70 -16.28 4.25
N PRO A 539 43.25 -16.19 2.99
CA PRO A 539 43.34 -17.31 2.07
C PRO A 539 44.79 -17.63 1.68
N ALA A 540 45.05 -18.90 1.42
CA ALA A 540 46.28 -19.35 0.78
C ALA A 540 46.10 -19.26 -0.75
N ILE A 541 46.98 -18.49 -1.41
CA ILE A 541 46.92 -18.26 -2.86
C ILE A 541 48.15 -18.91 -3.48
N SER A 542 47.93 -19.87 -4.38
CA SER A 542 48.99 -20.47 -5.19
C SER A 542 48.94 -19.89 -6.60
N VAL A 543 49.87 -18.99 -6.90
CA VAL A 543 50.02 -18.37 -8.23
C VAL A 543 50.35 -19.43 -9.28
N ALA A 544 51.17 -20.43 -8.95
CA ALA A 544 51.58 -21.48 -9.88
C ALA A 544 50.43 -22.39 -10.36
N ASN A 545 49.41 -22.60 -9.51
CA ASN A 545 48.25 -23.43 -9.84
C ASN A 545 46.99 -22.60 -10.20
N SER A 546 47.08 -21.28 -10.06
CA SER A 546 45.93 -20.35 -10.08
C SER A 546 44.80 -20.81 -9.17
N THR A 547 45.12 -21.17 -7.93
CA THR A 547 44.15 -21.60 -6.90
C THR A 547 44.13 -20.69 -5.68
N ILE A 548 42.95 -20.45 -5.14
CA ILE A 548 42.72 -19.79 -3.85
C ILE A 548 42.04 -20.77 -2.89
N GLU A 549 42.55 -20.87 -1.67
CA GLU A 549 42.06 -21.77 -0.63
C GLU A 549 41.65 -20.96 0.60
N PHE A 550 40.41 -21.18 1.04
CA PHE A 550 39.81 -20.51 2.20
C PHE A 550 39.58 -21.51 3.33
N HIS A 551 39.92 -21.11 4.56
CA HIS A 551 39.59 -21.84 5.78
C HIS A 551 38.73 -20.99 6.71
N TRP A 552 37.82 -21.65 7.43
CA TRP A 552 36.94 -21.04 8.43
C TRP A 552 36.97 -21.84 9.73
N LEU A 553 36.55 -21.22 10.82
CA LEU A 553 36.32 -21.91 12.09
C LEU A 553 35.00 -22.70 12.05
N THR A 554 34.87 -23.73 12.87
CA THR A 554 33.63 -24.50 13.04
C THR A 554 32.43 -23.58 13.28
N PRO A 555 31.32 -23.74 12.53
CA PRO A 555 30.09 -23.01 12.76
C PRO A 555 29.63 -23.11 14.23
N PRO A 556 29.23 -21.99 14.86
CA PRO A 556 28.66 -22.03 16.20
C PRO A 556 27.18 -22.38 16.14
N GLU A 557 26.67 -23.08 17.16
CA GLU A 557 25.23 -23.30 17.36
C GLU A 557 24.40 -22.01 17.14
N PRO A 558 23.28 -22.07 16.40
CA PRO A 558 22.59 -23.26 15.86
C PRO A 558 22.94 -23.56 14.39
N TYR A 559 24.10 -23.11 13.90
CA TYR A 559 24.52 -23.31 12.51
C TYR A 559 25.28 -24.63 12.35
N ASP A 560 24.94 -25.38 11.30
CA ASP A 560 25.49 -26.72 11.02
C ASP A 560 26.41 -26.76 9.79
N GLY A 561 26.51 -25.68 9.01
CA GLY A 561 27.35 -25.64 7.81
C GLY A 561 27.75 -24.23 7.33
N VAL A 562 28.43 -24.19 6.18
CA VAL A 562 28.86 -22.97 5.48
C VAL A 562 28.53 -23.08 3.99
N SER A 563 27.99 -21.99 3.43
CA SER A 563 27.77 -21.81 1.97
C SER A 563 28.72 -20.75 1.42
N VAL A 564 29.24 -20.98 0.21
CA VAL A 564 30.15 -20.05 -0.49
C VAL A 564 29.59 -19.67 -1.86
N LEU A 565 29.48 -18.37 -2.10
CA LEU A 565 29.23 -17.81 -3.44
C LEU A 565 30.55 -17.44 -4.10
N VAL A 566 30.63 -17.73 -5.40
CA VAL A 566 31.63 -17.17 -6.31
C VAL A 566 30.88 -16.47 -7.43
N ASN A 567 31.14 -15.17 -7.64
CA ASN A 567 30.46 -14.33 -8.63
C ASN A 567 28.93 -14.33 -8.47
N ASP A 568 28.46 -14.19 -7.22
CA ASP A 568 27.03 -14.24 -6.84
C ASP A 568 26.30 -15.56 -7.17
N VAL A 569 27.04 -16.64 -7.48
CA VAL A 569 26.52 -18.00 -7.69
C VAL A 569 26.97 -18.92 -6.57
N GLU A 570 26.07 -19.71 -5.99
CA GLU A 570 26.41 -20.70 -4.98
C GLU A 570 27.25 -21.83 -5.59
N ARG A 571 28.48 -22.03 -5.08
CA ARG A 571 29.43 -23.04 -5.59
C ARG A 571 29.77 -24.14 -4.59
N PHE A 572 29.56 -23.89 -3.30
CA PHE A 572 29.92 -24.82 -2.24
C PHE A 572 28.91 -24.75 -1.09
N ARG A 573 28.62 -25.92 -0.53
CA ARG A 573 28.00 -26.13 0.78
C ARG A 573 28.85 -27.19 1.49
N GLY A 574 29.11 -27.02 2.78
CA GLY A 574 29.77 -28.03 3.60
C GLY A 574 29.18 -28.02 5.00
N TYR A 575 28.84 -29.22 5.49
CA TYR A 575 28.20 -29.42 6.80
C TYR A 575 29.17 -30.05 7.81
N THR A 576 28.84 -29.90 9.08
CA THR A 576 29.65 -30.37 10.23
C THR A 576 29.43 -31.84 10.58
N ASP A 577 28.27 -32.39 10.24
CA ASP A 577 27.86 -33.77 10.49
C ASP A 577 28.36 -34.77 9.43
N GLU A 578 28.60 -34.31 8.19
CA GLU A 578 29.19 -35.10 7.09
C GLU A 578 30.68 -35.51 7.31
N GLY A 579 31.19 -35.43 8.54
CA GLY A 579 32.54 -35.88 8.89
C GLY A 579 33.67 -34.93 8.45
N LEU A 580 33.34 -33.74 7.93
CA LEU A 580 34.29 -32.68 7.50
C LEU A 580 35.05 -31.99 8.67
N ALA A 581 35.21 -32.69 9.79
CA ALA A 581 36.02 -32.24 10.94
C ALA A 581 37.51 -32.03 10.59
N GLY A 582 37.99 -32.55 9.44
CA GLY A 582 39.36 -32.36 8.94
C GLY A 582 39.52 -31.34 7.80
N ASP A 583 38.46 -31.06 7.02
CA ASP A 583 38.54 -30.30 5.76
C ASP A 583 37.53 -29.12 5.76
N GLN A 584 37.67 -28.23 6.74
CA GLN A 584 37.05 -26.89 6.77
C GLN A 584 37.73 -25.98 5.72
N LYS A 585 37.69 -26.40 4.45
CA LYS A 585 38.38 -25.73 3.33
C LYS A 585 37.51 -25.65 2.08
N PHE A 586 37.61 -24.53 1.38
CA PHE A 586 37.09 -24.36 0.02
C PHE A 586 38.24 -23.94 -0.90
N VAL A 587 38.52 -24.76 -1.91
CA VAL A 587 39.54 -24.49 -2.92
C VAL A 587 38.85 -24.13 -4.23
N TRP A 588 39.16 -22.96 -4.77
CA TRP A 588 38.68 -22.52 -6.09
C TRP A 588 39.85 -22.32 -7.05
N ARG A 589 39.68 -22.74 -8.31
CA ARG A 589 40.68 -22.57 -9.38
C ARG A 589 40.19 -21.55 -10.39
N LYS A 590 41.02 -20.54 -10.70
CA LYS A 590 40.72 -19.52 -11.73
C LYS A 590 40.74 -20.19 -13.11
N GLY A 591 39.65 -20.06 -13.87
CA GLY A 591 39.42 -20.74 -15.14
C GLY A 591 40.18 -20.19 -16.35
N GLY A 592 41.37 -19.62 -16.15
CA GLY A 592 42.23 -19.08 -17.22
C GLY A 592 41.90 -17.68 -17.73
N LYS A 593 40.71 -17.11 -17.45
CA LYS A 593 40.39 -15.70 -17.76
C LYS A 593 40.99 -14.77 -16.69
N GLU A 594 41.58 -13.64 -17.10
CA GLU A 594 42.11 -12.60 -16.21
C GLU A 594 41.01 -11.67 -15.66
N GLU A 595 39.99 -12.25 -15.03
CA GLU A 595 38.87 -11.50 -14.43
C GLU A 595 38.99 -11.46 -12.89
N PRO A 596 38.42 -10.45 -12.21
CA PRO A 596 38.28 -10.46 -10.76
C PRO A 596 37.24 -11.50 -10.33
N LEU A 597 37.45 -12.15 -9.19
CA LEU A 597 36.50 -13.12 -8.62
C LEU A 597 35.98 -12.63 -7.26
N TYR A 598 34.67 -12.69 -7.09
CA TYR A 598 33.97 -12.19 -5.92
C TYR A 598 33.50 -13.33 -5.02
N PHE A 599 34.05 -13.43 -3.81
CA PHE A 599 33.75 -14.48 -2.84
C PHE A 599 32.89 -13.95 -1.70
N ARG A 600 31.84 -14.69 -1.33
CA ARG A 600 30.95 -14.38 -0.18
C ARG A 600 30.63 -15.65 0.59
N PHE A 601 30.52 -15.54 1.92
CA PHE A 601 30.34 -16.69 2.82
C PHE A 601 29.12 -16.46 3.72
N ALA A 602 28.31 -17.50 3.94
CA ALA A 602 27.21 -17.51 4.90
C ALA A 602 27.28 -18.77 5.76
N TYR A 603 26.76 -18.70 6.99
CA TYR A 603 26.44 -19.91 7.74
C TYR A 603 25.15 -20.55 7.21
N MET A 604 25.04 -21.86 7.36
CA MET A 604 23.85 -22.64 7.05
C MET A 604 23.17 -23.15 8.31
N GLN A 605 21.87 -23.39 8.20
CA GLN A 605 21.09 -24.19 9.14
C GLN A 605 20.18 -25.10 8.32
N GLY A 606 20.47 -26.40 8.32
CA GLY A 606 19.94 -27.35 7.37
C GLY A 606 20.17 -26.87 5.93
N SER A 607 19.16 -26.97 5.08
CA SER A 607 19.26 -26.57 3.67
C SER A 607 19.32 -25.05 3.40
N THR A 608 19.16 -24.21 4.42
CA THR A 608 19.01 -22.75 4.28
C THR A 608 20.30 -22.01 4.64
N ALA A 609 20.79 -21.18 3.73
CA ALA A 609 21.88 -20.24 3.99
C ALA A 609 21.33 -18.92 4.56
N TRP A 610 22.04 -18.36 5.53
CA TRP A 610 21.71 -17.08 6.18
C TRP A 610 22.41 -15.88 5.51
N ASP A 611 22.66 -14.77 6.22
CA ASP A 611 23.28 -13.58 5.64
C ASP A 611 24.69 -13.92 5.11
N TYR A 612 24.96 -13.48 3.88
CA TYR A 612 26.29 -13.52 3.30
C TYR A 612 27.13 -12.33 3.76
N THR A 613 28.43 -12.54 3.87
CA THR A 613 29.42 -11.47 4.00
C THR A 613 29.37 -10.50 2.82
N ARG A 614 30.00 -9.33 3.00
CA ARG A 614 30.47 -8.52 1.87
C ARG A 614 31.42 -9.32 0.97
N ALA A 615 31.59 -8.88 -0.27
CA ALA A 615 32.50 -9.55 -1.21
C ALA A 615 33.95 -9.38 -0.77
N GLY A 616 34.70 -10.48 -0.78
CA GLY A 616 36.15 -10.47 -0.83
C GLY A 616 36.56 -10.63 -2.28
N ILE A 617 37.55 -9.88 -2.73
CA ILE A 617 37.90 -9.77 -4.14
C ILE A 617 39.25 -10.44 -4.36
N TRP A 618 39.29 -11.46 -5.19
CA TRP A 618 40.54 -11.93 -5.77
C TRP A 618 40.70 -11.23 -7.12
N ALA A 619 41.55 -10.20 -7.15
CA ALA A 619 41.68 -9.29 -8.26
C ALA A 619 42.36 -9.92 -9.49
N GLU A 620 42.36 -9.18 -10.60
CA GLU A 620 42.96 -9.61 -11.88
C GLU A 620 44.45 -9.93 -11.72
N ASP A 621 45.18 -9.04 -11.03
CA ASP A 621 46.60 -9.13 -10.64
C ASP A 621 46.93 -10.27 -9.64
N GLY A 622 45.92 -11.01 -9.19
CA GLY A 622 46.04 -12.08 -8.22
C GLY A 622 46.08 -11.64 -6.75
N GLN A 623 46.00 -10.34 -6.45
CA GLN A 623 45.94 -9.83 -5.08
C GLN A 623 44.59 -10.18 -4.43
N TRP A 624 44.61 -10.50 -3.14
CA TRP A 624 43.39 -10.64 -2.32
C TRP A 624 43.08 -9.35 -1.57
N ILE A 625 41.88 -8.82 -1.80
CA ILE A 625 41.27 -7.74 -1.04
C ILE A 625 40.29 -8.37 -0.04
N PRO A 626 40.52 -8.21 1.27
CA PRO A 626 39.70 -8.85 2.29
C PRO A 626 38.27 -8.28 2.32
N MET A 627 37.33 -9.13 2.73
CA MET A 627 35.94 -8.74 2.95
C MET A 627 35.83 -7.61 3.97
N GLU A 628 35.07 -6.58 3.62
CA GLU A 628 34.68 -5.56 4.59
C GLU A 628 33.79 -6.16 5.71
N ALA A 629 33.94 -5.64 6.92
CA ALA A 629 33.16 -6.09 8.07
C ALA A 629 31.64 -5.86 7.90
N GLY A 630 30.88 -6.90 8.25
CA GLY A 630 29.42 -6.92 8.22
C GLY A 630 28.84 -7.79 7.10
N PRO A 631 27.52 -8.04 7.14
CA PRO A 631 26.83 -8.74 6.06
C PRO A 631 26.80 -7.86 4.81
N SER A 632 26.34 -8.41 3.68
CA SER A 632 26.01 -7.65 2.48
C SER A 632 24.84 -6.69 2.75
N LYS A 633 25.17 -5.55 3.38
CA LYS A 633 24.29 -4.47 3.78
C LYS A 633 25.01 -3.15 3.57
N VAL A 634 24.30 -2.17 2.98
CA VAL A 634 24.82 -0.82 2.75
C VAL A 634 25.28 -0.23 4.08
N LYS A 635 26.60 -0.08 4.24
CA LYS A 635 27.17 0.77 5.28
C LYS A 635 26.62 2.17 5.07
N ARG A 636 26.25 2.81 6.18
CA ARG A 636 25.96 4.24 6.25
C ARG A 636 27.14 4.98 5.61
N SER A 637 26.98 5.48 4.38
CA SER A 637 27.99 6.36 3.80
C SER A 637 28.06 7.61 4.65
N THR A 638 29.23 7.87 5.21
CA THR A 638 29.68 9.23 5.48
C THR A 638 29.75 9.92 4.13
N VAL A 639 28.71 10.67 3.78
CA VAL A 639 28.75 11.63 2.67
C VAL A 639 29.47 12.87 3.19
N GLU A 640 30.76 12.70 3.43
CA GLU A 640 31.79 13.69 3.75
C GLU A 640 33.13 12.94 3.55
N ASP A 641 34.14 13.65 3.05
CA ASP A 641 35.46 13.13 2.65
C ASP A 641 35.51 12.20 1.42
N GLY A 642 35.09 12.74 0.27
CA GLY A 642 35.25 12.12 -1.05
C GLY A 642 35.43 13.10 -2.22
N VAL A 643 35.69 14.39 -1.96
CA VAL A 643 35.88 15.42 -3.00
C VAL A 643 37.30 15.97 -2.96
N SER A 644 38.23 15.20 -3.51
CA SER A 644 39.55 15.67 -3.94
C SER A 644 39.99 14.89 -5.17
N LEU A 645 40.62 15.57 -6.14
CA LEU A 645 40.99 15.04 -7.48
C LEU A 645 39.76 14.79 -8.38
N VAL A 646 39.19 15.78 -9.06
CA VAL A 646 39.75 16.43 -10.26
C VAL A 646 39.46 17.93 -10.25
N LYS A 647 40.49 18.76 -10.37
CA LYS A 647 40.34 20.20 -10.62
C LYS A 647 41.38 20.67 -11.64
N ARG A 648 41.03 20.61 -12.93
CA ARG A 648 41.70 21.37 -13.99
C ARG A 648 40.66 22.05 -14.88
N GLU A 649 40.88 23.35 -15.03
CA GLU A 649 40.67 24.12 -16.26
C GLU A 649 39.30 24.03 -16.94
N PHE A 650 38.38 24.87 -16.49
CA PHE A 650 37.69 25.79 -17.42
C PHE A 650 37.55 27.14 -16.73
N HIS A 651 38.33 28.13 -17.17
CA HIS A 651 38.21 29.52 -16.73
C HIS A 651 37.83 30.40 -17.91
N ASP A 652 36.80 31.21 -17.69
CA ASP A 652 36.37 32.38 -18.48
C ASP A 652 35.88 32.16 -19.93
N SER A 653 34.58 32.38 -20.12
CA SER A 653 34.08 33.29 -21.17
C SER A 653 32.66 33.78 -20.88
N ARG A 654 32.61 34.89 -20.14
CA ARG A 654 31.60 35.99 -20.22
C ARG A 654 30.09 35.71 -20.17
N ALA A 655 29.47 36.43 -19.24
CA ALA A 655 28.05 36.78 -19.24
C ALA A 655 27.61 37.64 -20.44
N ARG A 656 26.36 37.46 -20.90
CA ARG A 656 25.35 38.50 -21.18
C ARG A 656 24.01 37.87 -21.60
N LEU A 657 22.92 38.47 -21.09
CA LEU A 657 21.49 38.14 -21.29
C LEU A 657 21.00 36.88 -20.57
#